data_AF-A0A6H1RBS2-F1
#
_entry.id   AF-A0A6H1RBS2-F1
#
_cell.length_a   1.000
_cell.length_b   1.000
_cell.length_c   1.000
_cell.angle_alpha   90.00
_cell.angle_beta   90.00
_cell.angle_gamma   90.00
#
_symmetry.space_group_name_H-M   'P 1'
#
loop_
_entity.id
_entity.type
_entity.pdbx_description
1 polymer ?
#
loop_
_entity_poly.entity_id
_entity_poly.type
_entity_poly.pdbx_seq_one_letter_code
_entity_poly.pdbx_strand_id
1 'polypeptide(L)'
;MSAYTFQVWSRVLNSAKWAPGHELLVHVDNGENVVLDELSWGAADGSWSAVGFSPDMTSCYGHRRPSNGDVLEVRGELRGQPGDSPGTGDARGYEFDTEVEDATGRHPSEPLRLLIDDGADAAPLWIAWRDRTGNSCSIALRSVSPTGNADVTGMVTYVWASAEYRDAGEVAANLIEGTHSKWFAPHDRASLEFQFPQPIAADRYVLTSANDAPDRDPAAWILRGSVDGNLWRVLDTRTHQSFTDRHESRTYPIAEPGAYVCYRLDIVGNNGSPHLQLETVRFLAPGSGFTGYRQCPGHAPIAYRGSCAVPEAPDTSMEPLPEELPGRHTRRLAQFPGTRVLARSSGSPSTPPTEDDLIAGGHQLRVGESLRRQSLTSLNDAFTLKHFGFDDLVLIRNHDRQPLWWSSTFSPEDWRQKRSGTGVSDVTLQPDGDLVAHDEDGALLRSTGTAGCGVVMLEVRDDGDVVLLNGSGEVVWHTDTATADIQLPPLPVARRDRMLVGQSLADQSLTSPNGQYVLVHDHQHGGTFMYGPQGQITSWFYLVPAMYPDRFGTRLVLEEDGLFLRWSKDEANGVDLRGVRKAWDSLTTPRFPFHPKQVVVRDSGDLEMLDAHGEVMWRNGHKRDHAKFTKSSNQRQAKTSLKRAARRPAVPAGAPQLPDTPDVPVIRTDFSDQTAWERVKAGISWVTPDEFEANVTYVDDPAFAGLTVTDLLESGPDRATHALLLVVDETTIHSLDHPILVVDLGSEPDPANDWPGEPAGRSFRAVPHTIQEIENNLTISNMDWEEFADGVDDDGVRREHMLYGRVEDLTVDQATE
;
A
#
# COMPACT_ATOMS: atom_id res chain seq x y z
N MET A 1 -13.74 -9.74 41.17
CA MET A 1 -14.04 -9.56 39.74
C MET A 1 -15.54 -9.73 39.58
N SER A 2 -16.23 -8.70 39.09
CA SER A 2 -17.70 -8.71 39.02
C SER A 2 -18.14 -9.16 37.63
N ALA A 3 -18.27 -10.47 37.43
CA ALA A 3 -19.01 -11.01 36.29
C ALA A 3 -20.51 -10.99 36.63
N TYR A 4 -21.35 -10.65 35.65
CA TYR A 4 -22.81 -10.60 35.81
C TYR A 4 -23.46 -11.62 34.87
N THR A 5 -24.36 -12.43 35.42
CA THR A 5 -25.15 -13.40 34.65
C THR A 5 -26.60 -12.99 34.67
N PHE A 6 -27.19 -12.75 33.50
CA PHE A 6 -28.60 -12.39 33.37
C PHE A 6 -29.38 -13.57 32.77
N GLN A 7 -30.49 -13.94 33.40
CA GLN A 7 -31.48 -14.77 32.73
C GLN A 7 -32.20 -13.90 31.70
N VAL A 8 -32.16 -14.30 30.42
CA VAL A 8 -32.71 -13.49 29.33
C VAL A 8 -34.02 -14.08 28.81
N TRP A 9 -34.90 -13.20 28.34
CA TRP A 9 -36.08 -13.52 27.54
C TRP A 9 -36.10 -12.68 26.27
N SER A 10 -36.63 -13.23 25.17
CA SER A 10 -36.81 -12.51 23.91
C SER A 10 -38.25 -12.61 23.37
N ARG A 11 -38.62 -11.68 22.49
CA ARG A 11 -39.87 -11.73 21.72
C ARG A 11 -39.76 -10.98 20.40
N VAL A 12 -40.59 -11.37 19.43
CA VAL A 12 -40.76 -10.63 18.16
C VAL A 12 -41.48 -9.31 18.44
N LEU A 13 -41.15 -8.27 17.66
CA LEU A 13 -41.78 -6.95 17.72
C LEU A 13 -43.33 -7.08 17.72
N ASN A 14 -44.00 -6.41 18.66
CA ASN A 14 -45.45 -6.45 18.89
C ASN A 14 -46.04 -7.77 19.42
N SER A 15 -45.24 -8.78 19.75
CA SER A 15 -45.73 -9.98 20.44
C SER A 15 -46.01 -9.70 21.92
N ALA A 16 -47.12 -10.20 22.44
CA ALA A 16 -47.40 -10.16 23.87
C ALA A 16 -46.61 -11.21 24.68
N LYS A 17 -46.10 -12.26 24.01
CA LYS A 17 -45.51 -13.44 24.67
C LYS A 17 -43.98 -13.37 24.65
N TRP A 18 -43.38 -13.42 25.84
CA TRP A 18 -41.93 -13.58 26.04
C TRP A 18 -41.55 -15.06 26.05
N ALA A 19 -40.47 -15.42 25.35
CA ALA A 19 -39.87 -16.74 25.38
C ALA A 19 -38.54 -16.69 26.16
N PRO A 20 -38.20 -17.72 26.96
CA PRO A 20 -36.89 -17.79 27.62
C PRO A 20 -35.78 -17.95 26.58
N GLY A 21 -34.67 -17.22 26.78
CA GLY A 21 -33.45 -17.30 25.98
C GLY A 21 -32.27 -17.84 26.78
N HIS A 22 -31.10 -17.89 26.14
CA HIS A 22 -29.84 -18.27 26.79
C HIS A 22 -29.45 -17.25 27.87
N GLU A 23 -28.73 -17.68 28.89
CA GLU A 23 -28.18 -16.75 29.87
C GLU A 23 -27.15 -15.83 29.19
N LEU A 24 -27.14 -14.56 29.58
CA LEU A 24 -26.16 -13.59 29.13
C LEU A 24 -25.13 -13.39 30.25
N LEU A 25 -23.90 -13.88 30.02
CA LEU A 25 -22.76 -13.66 30.90
C LEU A 25 -21.93 -12.50 30.36
N VAL A 26 -21.67 -11.51 31.23
CA VAL A 26 -20.92 -10.30 30.86
C VAL A 26 -19.84 -10.00 31.89
N HIS A 27 -18.63 -9.76 31.41
CA HIS A 27 -17.53 -9.16 32.14
C HIS A 27 -16.73 -8.24 31.21
N VAL A 28 -16.49 -7.01 31.66
CA VAL A 28 -15.60 -6.05 31.01
C VAL A 28 -14.74 -5.45 32.11
N ASP A 29 -13.43 -5.61 31.99
CA ASP A 29 -12.44 -5.05 32.91
C ASP A 29 -11.29 -4.47 32.08
N ASN A 30 -10.99 -3.20 32.31
CA ASN A 30 -9.92 -2.46 31.65
C ASN A 30 -9.01 -1.77 32.67
N GLY A 31 -8.89 -2.33 33.89
CA GLY A 31 -8.12 -1.76 35.00
C GLY A 31 -8.83 -0.64 35.77
N GLU A 32 -9.92 -0.09 35.24
CA GLU A 32 -10.83 0.81 35.95
C GLU A 32 -12.06 0.02 36.45
N ASN A 33 -12.67 0.42 37.56
CA ASN A 33 -13.84 -0.28 38.13
C ASN A 33 -15.09 -0.03 37.25
N VAL A 34 -15.17 -0.72 36.11
CA VAL A 34 -16.21 -0.54 35.08
C VAL A 34 -17.57 -1.01 35.60
N VAL A 35 -18.51 -0.08 35.65
CA VAL A 35 -19.94 -0.40 35.80
C VAL A 35 -20.63 -0.08 34.50
N LEU A 36 -21.09 -1.11 33.79
CA LEU A 36 -21.70 -0.96 32.47
C LEU A 36 -23.02 -0.18 32.53
N ASP A 37 -23.20 0.69 31.54
CA ASP A 37 -24.44 1.41 31.24
C ASP A 37 -25.07 0.82 29.97
N GLU A 38 -24.25 0.67 28.92
CA GLU A 38 -24.63 0.09 27.64
C GLU A 38 -23.58 -0.90 27.15
N LEU A 39 -24.01 -1.97 26.49
CA LEU A 39 -23.15 -2.96 25.83
C LEU A 39 -23.77 -3.38 24.50
N SER A 40 -22.96 -3.43 23.45
CA SER A 40 -23.34 -3.92 22.14
C SER A 40 -22.22 -4.75 21.53
N TRP A 41 -22.58 -5.78 20.77
CA TRP A 41 -21.64 -6.65 20.09
C TRP A 41 -22.25 -7.21 18.81
N GLY A 42 -21.40 -7.49 17.83
CA GLY A 42 -21.78 -8.21 16.60
C GLY A 42 -20.85 -9.39 16.37
N ALA A 43 -21.38 -10.47 15.82
CA ALA A 43 -20.67 -11.73 15.59
C ALA A 43 -20.45 -12.00 14.10
N ALA A 44 -19.59 -12.97 13.80
CA ALA A 44 -19.17 -13.29 12.42
C ALA A 44 -20.28 -13.81 11.52
N ASP A 45 -21.35 -14.36 12.09
CA ASP A 45 -22.52 -14.81 11.35
C ASP A 45 -23.46 -13.65 10.94
N GLY A 46 -23.12 -12.40 11.29
CA GLY A 46 -23.93 -11.22 11.03
C GLY A 46 -24.99 -10.95 12.09
N SER A 47 -25.07 -11.79 13.15
CA SER A 47 -25.90 -11.49 14.31
C SER A 47 -25.31 -10.36 15.14
N TRP A 48 -26.17 -9.61 15.82
CA TRP A 48 -25.73 -8.56 16.74
C TRP A 48 -26.77 -8.29 17.82
N SER A 49 -26.31 -7.76 18.94
CA SER A 49 -27.11 -7.47 20.13
C SER A 49 -26.70 -6.12 20.71
N ALA A 50 -27.65 -5.44 21.34
CA ALA A 50 -27.41 -4.25 22.14
C ALA A 50 -28.33 -4.24 23.36
N VAL A 51 -27.76 -4.03 24.56
CA VAL A 51 -28.48 -4.00 25.84
C VAL A 51 -28.02 -2.81 26.67
N GLY A 52 -28.98 -2.16 27.33
CA GLY A 52 -28.73 -1.21 28.42
C GLY A 52 -29.02 -1.87 29.76
N PHE A 53 -28.28 -1.50 30.80
CA PHE A 53 -28.42 -2.05 32.15
C PHE A 53 -29.11 -1.07 33.09
N SER A 54 -29.93 -1.56 34.02
CA SER A 54 -30.50 -0.72 35.07
C SER A 54 -29.41 -0.18 36.00
N PRO A 55 -29.62 0.99 36.65
CA PRO A 55 -28.64 1.62 37.55
C PRO A 55 -28.16 0.75 38.72
N ASP A 56 -28.85 -0.33 39.06
CA ASP A 56 -28.47 -1.29 40.09
C ASP A 56 -27.90 -2.60 39.53
N MET A 57 -27.73 -2.70 38.20
CA MET A 57 -27.31 -3.91 37.47
C MET A 57 -28.23 -5.12 37.69
N THR A 58 -29.47 -4.92 38.16
CA THR A 58 -30.40 -6.03 38.43
C THR A 58 -31.21 -6.44 37.20
N SER A 59 -31.26 -5.60 36.16
CA SER A 59 -31.97 -5.89 34.93
C SER A 59 -31.29 -5.29 33.71
N CYS A 60 -31.58 -5.83 32.53
CA CYS A 60 -31.17 -5.27 31.26
C CYS A 60 -32.31 -5.28 30.25
N TYR A 61 -32.29 -4.37 29.30
CA TYR A 61 -33.26 -4.28 28.21
C TYR A 61 -32.58 -3.88 26.92
N GLY A 62 -33.04 -4.43 25.80
CA GLY A 62 -32.35 -4.22 24.53
C GLY A 62 -33.00 -4.94 23.36
N HIS A 63 -32.20 -5.21 22.35
CA HIS A 63 -32.62 -5.91 21.15
C HIS A 63 -31.51 -6.79 20.60
N ARG A 64 -31.90 -7.83 19.87
CA ARG A 64 -31.01 -8.78 19.20
C ARG A 64 -31.53 -9.06 17.81
N ARG A 65 -30.64 -9.04 16.83
CA ARG A 65 -30.91 -9.53 15.48
C ARG A 65 -30.11 -10.81 15.25
N PRO A 66 -30.76 -11.99 15.16
CA PRO A 66 -30.09 -13.21 14.72
C PRO A 66 -29.62 -13.09 13.26
N SER A 67 -28.64 -13.91 12.86
CA SER A 67 -28.01 -13.87 11.54
C SER A 67 -28.99 -13.95 10.35
N ASN A 68 -30.06 -14.74 10.49
CA ASN A 68 -31.12 -14.90 9.47
C ASN A 68 -32.53 -14.57 10.01
N GLY A 69 -32.65 -13.67 11.00
CA GLY A 69 -33.91 -13.41 11.70
C GLY A 69 -34.31 -11.93 11.76
N ASP A 70 -35.60 -11.71 12.06
CA ASP A 70 -36.11 -10.39 12.43
C ASP A 70 -35.56 -9.94 13.78
N VAL A 71 -35.57 -8.63 14.02
CA VAL A 71 -35.15 -8.04 15.29
C VAL A 71 -36.10 -8.50 16.42
N LEU A 72 -35.49 -9.01 17.49
CA LEU A 72 -36.15 -9.43 18.72
C LEU A 72 -35.91 -8.39 19.81
N GLU A 73 -36.94 -8.08 20.59
CA GLU A 73 -36.78 -7.39 21.86
C GLU A 73 -36.19 -8.36 22.89
N VAL A 74 -35.30 -7.85 23.74
CA VAL A 74 -34.58 -8.61 24.75
C VAL A 74 -34.77 -7.94 26.10
N ARG A 75 -35.03 -8.74 27.13
CA ARG A 75 -34.98 -8.31 28.53
C ARG A 75 -34.26 -9.35 29.37
N GLY A 76 -33.56 -8.92 30.41
CA GLY A 76 -32.91 -9.84 31.34
C GLY A 76 -33.03 -9.39 32.79
N GLU A 77 -32.94 -10.37 33.69
CA GLU A 77 -32.93 -10.18 35.14
C GLU A 77 -31.68 -10.87 35.71
N LEU A 78 -30.98 -10.21 36.63
CA LEU A 78 -29.74 -10.70 37.23
C LEU A 78 -29.99 -12.00 38.01
N ARG A 79 -29.12 -12.98 37.82
CA ARG A 79 -29.15 -14.27 38.50
C ARG A 79 -27.97 -14.39 39.47
N GLY A 80 -28.27 -14.69 40.74
CA GLY A 80 -27.24 -14.89 41.78
C GLY A 80 -26.66 -13.58 42.34
N GLN A 81 -25.61 -13.69 43.18
CA GLN A 81 -24.83 -12.52 43.61
C GLN A 81 -23.68 -12.24 42.61
N PRO A 82 -23.28 -10.97 42.42
CA PRO A 82 -22.12 -10.63 41.59
C PRO A 82 -20.87 -11.40 42.04
N GLY A 83 -20.27 -12.19 41.14
CA GLY A 83 -19.06 -12.97 41.43
C GLY A 83 -19.26 -14.47 41.72
N ASP A 84 -20.49 -14.96 41.82
CA ASP A 84 -20.78 -16.41 41.85
C ASP A 84 -20.81 -16.97 40.42
N SER A 85 -19.65 -17.16 39.80
CA SER A 85 -19.58 -17.81 38.48
C SER A 85 -19.54 -19.34 38.61
N PRO A 86 -20.40 -20.11 37.91
CA PRO A 86 -20.19 -21.54 37.69
C PRO A 86 -18.88 -21.71 36.91
N GLY A 87 -18.16 -22.83 37.14
CA GLY A 87 -16.85 -23.08 36.53
C GLY A 87 -16.78 -22.74 35.04
N THR A 88 -15.73 -22.02 34.66
CA THR A 88 -15.42 -21.44 33.33
C THR A 88 -15.09 -22.50 32.26
N GLY A 89 -15.85 -23.60 32.21
CA GLY A 89 -15.52 -24.74 31.36
C GLY A 89 -15.64 -24.48 29.85
N ASP A 90 -16.54 -23.59 29.43
CA ASP A 90 -16.85 -23.36 28.00
C ASP A 90 -16.95 -21.87 27.59
N ALA A 91 -16.88 -20.92 28.53
CA ALA A 91 -17.11 -19.50 28.23
C ALA A 91 -15.87 -18.84 27.62
N ARG A 92 -16.02 -18.18 26.46
CA ARG A 92 -14.91 -17.54 25.71
C ARG A 92 -14.53 -16.20 26.35
N GLY A 93 -13.47 -16.21 27.16
CA GLY A 93 -12.81 -15.00 27.66
C GLY A 93 -11.72 -14.53 26.70
N TYR A 94 -11.59 -13.21 26.54
CA TYR A 94 -10.50 -12.56 25.83
C TYR A 94 -9.67 -11.74 26.81
N GLU A 95 -8.35 -11.84 26.74
CA GLU A 95 -7.42 -11.00 27.50
C GLU A 95 -6.42 -10.37 26.52
N PHE A 96 -6.22 -9.07 26.65
CA PHE A 96 -5.36 -8.30 25.76
C PHE A 96 -4.41 -7.41 26.57
N ASP A 97 -3.14 -7.39 26.16
CA ASP A 97 -2.23 -6.29 26.45
C ASP A 97 -2.62 -5.11 25.57
N THR A 98 -2.75 -3.91 26.14
CA THR A 98 -3.35 -2.78 25.42
C THR A 98 -2.45 -1.56 25.33
N GLU A 99 -2.68 -0.77 24.29
CA GLU A 99 -1.97 0.47 24.02
C GLU A 99 -2.96 1.55 23.57
N VAL A 100 -2.71 2.79 23.98
CA VAL A 100 -3.43 3.98 23.52
C VAL A 100 -2.48 4.93 22.79
N GLU A 101 -3.02 5.67 21.84
CA GLU A 101 -2.25 6.68 21.09
C GLU A 101 -2.98 8.01 21.16
N ASP A 102 -2.32 9.00 21.76
CA ASP A 102 -2.81 10.37 21.91
C ASP A 102 -1.83 11.39 21.30
N ALA A 103 -2.08 12.69 21.51
CA ALA A 103 -1.24 13.76 20.95
C ALA A 103 0.22 13.75 21.43
N THR A 104 0.54 12.98 22.48
CA THR A 104 1.89 12.81 23.04
C THR A 104 2.59 11.54 22.56
N GLY A 105 1.92 10.75 21.71
CA GLY A 105 2.44 9.51 21.16
C GLY A 105 1.75 8.27 21.73
N ARG A 106 2.38 7.11 21.51
CA ARG A 106 1.83 5.82 21.90
C ARG A 106 2.34 5.40 23.28
N HIS A 107 1.43 4.97 24.14
CA HIS A 107 1.72 4.53 25.50
C HIS A 107 0.94 3.26 25.85
N PRO A 108 1.52 2.34 26.66
CA PRO A 108 0.79 1.20 27.20
C PRO A 108 -0.44 1.63 28.01
N SER A 109 -1.47 0.80 28.00
CA SER A 109 -2.70 0.95 28.79
C SER A 109 -2.96 -0.34 29.59
N GLU A 110 -3.84 -0.25 30.57
CA GLU A 110 -4.21 -1.39 31.41
C GLU A 110 -4.77 -2.57 30.58
N PRO A 111 -4.49 -3.83 30.96
CA PRO A 111 -4.98 -4.99 30.24
C PRO A 111 -6.51 -5.00 30.10
N LEU A 112 -7.00 -5.42 28.95
CA LEU A 112 -8.43 -5.56 28.68
C LEU A 112 -8.85 -7.01 28.79
N ARG A 113 -9.80 -7.28 29.69
CA ARG A 113 -10.46 -8.57 29.85
C ARG A 113 -11.93 -8.47 29.47
N LEU A 114 -12.36 -9.35 28.58
CA LEU A 114 -13.72 -9.40 28.06
C LEU A 114 -14.28 -10.80 28.18
N LEU A 115 -15.50 -10.92 28.69
CA LEU A 115 -16.30 -12.13 28.64
C LEU A 115 -17.70 -11.73 28.19
N ILE A 116 -18.12 -12.22 27.04
CA ILE A 116 -19.49 -12.04 26.54
C ILE A 116 -19.94 -13.40 26.02
N ASP A 117 -20.92 -13.99 26.67
CA ASP A 117 -21.57 -15.23 26.24
C ASP A 117 -23.07 -14.99 26.22
N ASP A 118 -23.65 -14.99 25.02
CA ASP A 118 -25.09 -14.86 24.77
C ASP A 118 -25.72 -16.17 24.23
N GLY A 119 -24.97 -17.27 24.34
CA GLY A 119 -25.32 -18.59 23.81
C GLY A 119 -25.19 -18.75 22.30
N ALA A 120 -24.60 -17.79 21.57
CA ALA A 120 -24.27 -17.97 20.16
C ALA A 120 -22.97 -18.76 19.96
N ASP A 121 -22.96 -19.67 18.99
CA ASP A 121 -21.74 -20.41 18.59
C ASP A 121 -20.70 -19.51 17.92
N ALA A 122 -21.14 -18.43 17.27
CA ALA A 122 -20.31 -17.48 16.54
C ALA A 122 -19.58 -16.53 17.50
N ALA A 123 -18.27 -16.35 17.29
CA ALA A 123 -17.47 -15.42 18.09
C ALA A 123 -17.81 -13.95 17.77
N PRO A 124 -17.74 -13.04 18.77
CA PRO A 124 -17.84 -11.62 18.51
C PRO A 124 -16.74 -11.15 17.54
N LEU A 125 -17.11 -10.27 16.61
CA LEU A 125 -16.22 -9.54 15.71
C LEU A 125 -15.98 -8.11 16.17
N TRP A 126 -16.94 -7.50 16.85
CA TRP A 126 -16.79 -6.18 17.43
C TRP A 126 -17.60 -6.08 18.70
N ILE A 127 -17.11 -5.26 19.63
CA ILE A 127 -17.71 -5.03 20.94
C ILE A 127 -17.60 -3.54 21.22
N ALA A 128 -18.70 -2.91 21.63
CA ALA A 128 -18.72 -1.53 22.08
C ALA A 128 -19.50 -1.41 23.39
N TRP A 129 -18.97 -0.64 24.33
CA TRP A 129 -19.59 -0.45 25.63
C TRP A 129 -19.46 1.00 26.11
N ARG A 130 -20.36 1.38 27.01
CA ARG A 130 -20.28 2.61 27.79
C ARG A 130 -20.38 2.29 29.27
N ASP A 131 -19.55 2.93 30.08
CA ASP A 131 -19.64 2.87 31.53
C ASP A 131 -20.48 4.03 32.11
N ARG A 132 -20.81 3.94 33.39
CA ARG A 132 -21.62 4.95 34.09
C ARG A 132 -20.91 6.28 34.35
N THR A 133 -19.60 6.32 34.19
CA THR A 133 -18.84 7.57 34.26
C THR A 133 -18.88 8.32 32.92
N GLY A 134 -19.38 7.66 31.87
CA GLY A 134 -19.55 8.18 30.52
C GLY A 134 -18.38 7.84 29.58
N ASN A 135 -17.43 7.00 29.99
CA ASN A 135 -16.41 6.52 29.07
C ASN A 135 -17.05 5.56 28.07
N SER A 136 -16.70 5.71 26.79
CA SER A 136 -17.11 4.80 25.73
C SER A 136 -15.90 4.14 25.08
N CYS A 137 -16.04 2.87 24.74
CA CYS A 137 -15.06 2.11 23.99
C CYS A 137 -15.75 1.36 22.84
N SER A 138 -15.05 1.22 21.73
CA SER A 138 -15.46 0.35 20.62
C SER A 138 -14.24 -0.34 20.05
N ILE A 139 -14.29 -1.66 19.96
CA ILE A 139 -13.21 -2.50 19.45
C ILE A 139 -13.74 -3.44 18.36
N ALA A 140 -12.91 -3.66 17.33
CA ALA A 140 -13.07 -4.71 16.34
C ALA A 140 -12.00 -5.78 16.61
N LEU A 141 -12.46 -6.98 16.95
CA LEU A 141 -11.65 -8.17 17.12
C LEU A 141 -11.18 -8.64 15.73
N ARG A 142 -9.86 -8.80 15.57
CA ARG A 142 -9.30 -9.28 14.30
C ARG A 142 -9.36 -10.80 14.30
N SER A 143 -10.27 -11.38 13.53
CA SER A 143 -10.24 -12.79 13.15
C SER A 143 -9.70 -12.90 11.74
N VAL A 144 -8.58 -13.59 11.55
CA VAL A 144 -8.13 -13.96 10.20
C VAL A 144 -8.87 -15.25 9.82
N SER A 145 -9.85 -15.15 8.91
CA SER A 145 -10.60 -16.22 8.21
C SER A 145 -11.97 -16.67 8.80
N PRO A 146 -12.96 -17.09 7.95
CA PRO A 146 -14.39 -17.18 8.31
C PRO A 146 -14.85 -18.52 8.91
N THR A 147 -13.95 -19.44 9.25
CA THR A 147 -14.28 -20.70 9.94
C THR A 147 -13.58 -20.76 11.29
N GLY A 148 -14.11 -20.03 12.29
CA GLY A 148 -13.72 -20.08 13.70
C GLY A 148 -12.46 -20.90 14.04
N ASN A 149 -11.32 -20.24 13.87
CA ASN A 149 -9.91 -20.55 14.19
C ASN A 149 -9.06 -20.14 12.98
N ALA A 150 -8.05 -19.31 13.21
CA ALA A 150 -7.14 -18.88 12.15
C ALA A 150 -6.27 -20.08 11.74
N ASP A 151 -6.31 -20.41 10.46
CA ASP A 151 -5.34 -21.33 9.88
C ASP A 151 -4.00 -20.61 9.84
N VAL A 152 -3.13 -20.94 10.78
CA VAL A 152 -1.80 -20.34 10.92
C VAL A 152 -0.76 -21.12 10.13
N THR A 153 -1.15 -22.18 9.41
CA THR A 153 -0.21 -23.01 8.63
C THR A 153 0.56 -22.21 7.59
N GLY A 154 -0.06 -21.18 7.00
CA GLY A 154 0.62 -20.25 6.09
C GLY A 154 1.74 -19.43 6.75
N MET A 155 1.83 -19.42 8.09
CA MET A 155 2.93 -18.80 8.83
C MET A 155 4.12 -19.74 9.00
N VAL A 156 4.04 -21.02 8.61
CA VAL A 156 5.17 -21.95 8.71
C VAL A 156 6.28 -21.50 7.77
N THR A 157 7.41 -21.06 8.32
CA THR A 157 8.58 -20.58 7.55
C THR A 157 9.54 -21.70 7.20
N TYR A 158 9.54 -22.80 7.95
CA TYR A 158 10.36 -23.97 7.66
C TYR A 158 9.60 -25.26 7.89
N VAL A 159 9.71 -26.20 6.94
CA VAL A 159 9.17 -27.55 7.04
C VAL A 159 10.23 -28.56 6.64
N TRP A 160 10.37 -29.61 7.45
CA TRP A 160 11.36 -30.66 7.27
C TRP A 160 10.72 -32.04 7.45
N ALA A 161 11.20 -33.01 6.69
CA ALA A 161 10.87 -34.41 6.88
C ALA A 161 12.15 -35.24 7.03
N SER A 162 12.12 -36.24 7.91
CA SER A 162 13.22 -37.17 8.09
C SER A 162 13.46 -38.07 6.86
N ALA A 163 12.46 -38.20 5.99
CA ALA A 163 12.54 -38.91 4.72
C ALA A 163 11.51 -38.35 3.74
N GLU A 164 11.84 -38.31 2.45
CA GLU A 164 10.92 -37.89 1.39
C GLU A 164 11.36 -38.40 0.01
N TYR A 165 10.48 -38.32 -1.00
CA TYR A 165 10.77 -38.75 -2.36
C TYR A 165 10.86 -37.58 -3.34
N ARG A 166 12.04 -36.95 -3.37
CA ARG A 166 12.32 -35.73 -4.13
C ARG A 166 12.19 -35.88 -5.64
N ASP A 167 12.56 -37.03 -6.19
CA ASP A 167 12.60 -37.26 -7.64
C ASP A 167 11.22 -37.15 -8.29
N ALA A 168 10.15 -37.42 -7.54
CA ALA A 168 8.76 -37.26 -7.98
C ALA A 168 8.10 -35.96 -7.46
N GLY A 169 8.85 -35.08 -6.78
CA GLY A 169 8.30 -33.87 -6.17
C GLY A 169 7.41 -34.12 -4.95
N GLU A 170 7.44 -35.31 -4.36
CA GLU A 170 6.60 -35.70 -3.22
C GLU A 170 7.30 -35.38 -1.88
N VAL A 171 7.39 -34.08 -1.59
CA VAL A 171 8.27 -33.50 -0.55
C VAL A 171 7.49 -32.83 0.59
N ALA A 172 8.17 -32.59 1.72
CA ALA A 172 7.55 -32.19 2.99
C ALA A 172 6.73 -30.90 2.91
N ALA A 173 7.06 -29.95 2.05
CA ALA A 173 6.31 -28.71 1.99
C ALA A 173 5.02 -28.78 1.16
N ASN A 174 4.80 -29.87 0.42
CA ASN A 174 3.46 -30.15 -0.10
C ASN A 174 2.44 -30.20 1.05
N LEU A 175 2.90 -30.53 2.28
CA LEU A 175 2.08 -30.59 3.49
C LEU A 175 1.45 -29.25 3.91
N ILE A 176 1.99 -28.11 3.49
CA ILE A 176 1.54 -26.78 3.94
C ILE A 176 0.97 -25.92 2.81
N GLU A 177 1.06 -26.37 1.55
CA GLU A 177 0.68 -25.59 0.36
C GLU A 177 -0.82 -25.64 0.04
N GLY A 178 -1.61 -26.45 0.74
CA GLY A 178 -3.06 -26.57 0.52
C GLY A 178 -3.46 -27.08 -0.86
N THR A 179 -2.52 -27.67 -1.61
CA THR A 179 -2.75 -28.29 -2.93
C THR A 179 -3.04 -29.79 -2.78
N HIS A 180 -3.57 -30.44 -3.83
CA HIS A 180 -3.72 -31.90 -3.89
C HIS A 180 -2.42 -32.68 -4.12
N SER A 181 -1.27 -32.04 -3.88
CA SER A 181 0.05 -32.67 -3.92
C SER A 181 0.34 -33.36 -2.58
N LYS A 182 1.19 -34.39 -2.57
CA LYS A 182 1.46 -35.17 -1.37
C LYS A 182 2.93 -35.18 -0.99
N TRP A 183 3.21 -35.34 0.28
CA TRP A 183 4.48 -35.84 0.77
C TRP A 183 4.45 -37.37 0.77
N PHE A 184 5.57 -37.99 0.39
CA PHE A 184 5.77 -39.44 0.47
C PHE A 184 7.12 -39.74 1.10
N ALA A 185 7.18 -40.69 2.02
CA ALA A 185 8.42 -41.21 2.57
C ALA A 185 8.56 -42.72 2.30
N PRO A 186 9.74 -43.20 1.86
CA PRO A 186 10.00 -44.62 1.64
C PRO A 186 10.22 -45.43 2.93
N HIS A 187 9.60 -45.01 4.04
CA HIS A 187 9.65 -45.65 5.36
C HIS A 187 8.26 -45.64 6.00
N ASP A 188 8.00 -46.57 6.92
CA ASP A 188 6.76 -46.68 7.69
C ASP A 188 6.74 -45.75 8.93
N ARG A 189 7.83 -45.00 9.14
CA ARG A 189 8.03 -44.02 10.21
C ARG A 189 8.77 -42.81 9.68
N ALA A 190 8.38 -41.62 10.15
CA ALA A 190 9.05 -40.37 9.81
C ALA A 190 8.74 -39.28 10.83
N SER A 191 9.63 -38.30 10.94
CA SER A 191 9.38 -37.06 11.68
C SER A 191 9.16 -35.92 10.70
N LEU A 192 8.15 -35.10 10.97
CA LEU A 192 7.85 -33.89 10.24
C LEU A 192 7.98 -32.71 11.20
N GLU A 193 8.85 -31.74 10.91
CA GLU A 193 9.04 -30.54 11.72
C GLU A 193 8.52 -29.32 10.99
N PHE A 194 7.86 -28.42 11.72
CA PHE A 194 7.26 -27.19 11.24
C PHE A 194 7.71 -26.06 12.15
N GLN A 195 8.31 -25.01 11.59
CA GLN A 195 8.79 -23.84 12.33
C GLN A 195 7.96 -22.63 11.96
N PHE A 196 7.61 -21.85 12.98
CA PHE A 196 6.93 -20.57 12.87
C PHE A 196 7.92 -19.43 13.14
N PRO A 197 7.67 -18.22 12.62
CA PRO A 197 8.52 -17.04 12.86
C PRO A 197 8.42 -16.52 14.30
N GLN A 198 7.36 -16.92 15.01
CA GLN A 198 7.09 -16.54 16.39
C GLN A 198 6.41 -17.70 17.13
N PRO A 199 6.40 -17.72 18.47
CA PRO A 199 5.67 -18.72 19.23
C PRO A 199 4.17 -18.67 18.90
N ILE A 200 3.62 -19.79 18.44
CA ILE A 200 2.20 -19.95 18.13
C ILE A 200 1.58 -20.92 19.12
N ALA A 201 0.41 -20.59 19.68
CA ALA A 201 -0.37 -21.47 20.54
C ALA A 201 -1.45 -22.18 19.71
N ALA A 202 -1.04 -23.13 18.87
CA ALA A 202 -1.99 -23.94 18.12
C ALA A 202 -2.86 -24.76 19.10
N ASP A 203 -4.18 -24.64 18.96
CA ASP A 203 -5.15 -25.36 19.77
C ASP A 203 -5.67 -26.63 19.08
N ARG A 204 -5.45 -26.73 17.76
CA ARG A 204 -5.81 -27.88 16.95
C ARG A 204 -4.81 -28.07 15.82
N TYR A 205 -4.74 -29.29 15.31
CA TYR A 205 -4.08 -29.60 14.04
C TYR A 205 -4.96 -30.48 13.16
N VAL A 206 -4.75 -30.41 11.86
CA VAL A 206 -5.51 -31.17 10.86
C VAL A 206 -4.55 -31.99 10.03
N LEU A 207 -4.82 -33.29 9.87
CA LEU A 207 -4.09 -34.14 8.94
C LEU A 207 -5.01 -34.52 7.77
N THR A 208 -4.53 -34.41 6.54
CA THR A 208 -5.29 -34.80 5.33
C THR A 208 -4.59 -35.94 4.62
N SER A 209 -5.34 -36.99 4.32
CA SER A 209 -4.82 -38.19 3.68
C SER A 209 -4.61 -38.01 2.17
N ALA A 210 -3.58 -38.65 1.61
CA ALA A 210 -3.18 -38.46 0.21
C ALA A 210 -4.11 -39.13 -0.82
N ASN A 211 -3.68 -39.24 -2.07
CA ASN A 211 -4.57 -39.60 -3.19
C ASN A 211 -4.71 -41.10 -3.50
N ASP A 212 -3.74 -41.97 -3.18
CA ASP A 212 -3.62 -43.28 -3.86
C ASP A 212 -3.53 -44.54 -2.97
N ALA A 213 -2.93 -44.50 -1.78
CA ALA A 213 -2.62 -45.73 -1.02
C ALA A 213 -2.99 -45.66 0.49
N PRO A 214 -4.19 -46.11 0.92
CA PRO A 214 -4.65 -45.96 2.31
C PRO A 214 -3.79 -46.73 3.35
N ASP A 215 -3.05 -47.76 2.92
CA ASP A 215 -2.13 -48.51 3.76
C ASP A 215 -0.91 -47.66 4.21
N ARG A 216 -0.60 -46.58 3.48
CA ARG A 216 0.52 -45.64 3.75
C ARG A 216 0.14 -44.46 4.63
N ASP A 217 -1.13 -44.24 4.90
CA ASP A 217 -1.55 -43.09 5.72
C ASP A 217 -1.13 -43.29 7.19
N PRO A 218 -0.81 -42.22 7.94
CA PRO A 218 -0.44 -42.32 9.34
C PRO A 218 -1.57 -42.93 10.18
N ALA A 219 -1.23 -43.90 11.03
CA ALA A 219 -2.16 -44.55 11.94
C ALA A 219 -1.81 -44.30 13.42
N ALA A 220 -0.56 -43.89 13.69
CA ALA A 220 -0.10 -43.51 15.02
C ALA A 220 1.00 -42.44 14.95
N TRP A 221 0.92 -41.42 15.80
CA TRP A 221 1.90 -40.33 15.87
C TRP A 221 1.93 -39.64 17.24
N ILE A 222 2.98 -38.85 17.45
CA ILE A 222 3.15 -37.97 18.60
C ILE A 222 3.36 -36.55 18.07
N LEU A 223 2.52 -35.61 18.49
CA LEU A 223 2.73 -34.18 18.23
C LEU A 223 3.52 -33.58 19.39
N ARG A 224 4.56 -32.81 19.08
CA ARG A 224 5.42 -32.13 20.04
C ARG A 224 5.56 -30.65 19.73
N GLY A 225 5.80 -29.85 20.76
CA GLY A 225 6.10 -28.43 20.68
C GLY A 225 7.46 -28.11 21.30
N SER A 226 8.16 -27.14 20.72
CA SER A 226 9.44 -26.65 21.22
C SER A 226 9.55 -25.13 21.08
N VAL A 227 10.15 -24.49 22.06
CA VAL A 227 10.44 -23.05 22.05
C VAL A 227 11.82 -22.73 21.47
N ASP A 228 12.72 -23.72 21.41
CA ASP A 228 14.14 -23.56 21.07
C ASP A 228 14.64 -24.55 20.00
N GLY A 229 13.78 -25.47 19.54
CA GLY A 229 14.10 -26.56 18.63
C GLY A 229 14.93 -27.71 19.24
N ASN A 230 15.31 -27.61 20.52
CA ASN A 230 16.19 -28.58 21.19
C ASN A 230 15.44 -29.37 22.27
N LEU A 231 14.61 -28.71 23.06
CA LEU A 231 13.77 -29.31 24.09
C LEU A 231 12.33 -29.43 23.58
N TRP A 232 11.76 -30.62 23.64
CA TRP A 232 10.46 -30.93 23.03
C TRP A 232 9.45 -31.45 24.03
N ARG A 233 8.31 -30.78 24.17
CA ARG A 233 7.17 -31.21 25.00
C ARG A 233 6.18 -31.99 24.15
N VAL A 234 5.64 -33.08 24.67
CA VAL A 234 4.54 -33.81 24.03
C VAL A 234 3.25 -33.02 24.20
N LEU A 235 2.57 -32.73 23.09
CA LEU A 235 1.30 -31.99 23.04
C LEU A 235 0.11 -32.91 22.77
N ASP A 236 0.31 -33.94 21.95
CA ASP A 236 -0.72 -34.93 21.64
C ASP A 236 -0.09 -36.28 21.29
N THR A 237 -0.82 -37.37 21.52
CA THR A 237 -0.44 -38.73 21.12
C THR A 237 -1.68 -39.45 20.62
N ARG A 238 -1.62 -39.92 19.38
CA ARG A 238 -2.73 -40.62 18.71
C ARG A 238 -2.28 -41.99 18.23
N THR A 239 -3.19 -42.95 18.34
CA THR A 239 -3.02 -44.32 17.86
C THR A 239 -4.32 -44.82 17.24
N HIS A 240 -4.25 -45.86 16.41
CA HIS A 240 -5.41 -46.50 15.78
C HIS A 240 -6.27 -45.53 14.97
N GLN A 241 -5.63 -44.55 14.35
CA GLN A 241 -6.28 -43.62 13.43
C GLN A 241 -6.37 -44.25 12.04
N SER A 242 -7.40 -43.88 11.29
CA SER A 242 -7.64 -44.32 9.93
C SER A 242 -8.24 -43.18 9.12
N PHE A 243 -8.16 -43.24 7.79
CA PHE A 243 -8.88 -42.37 6.88
C PHE A 243 -9.76 -43.28 6.02
N THR A 244 -11.06 -43.01 5.98
CA THR A 244 -12.05 -43.79 5.25
C THR A 244 -12.11 -43.43 3.77
N ASP A 245 -11.78 -42.18 3.43
CA ASP A 245 -11.75 -41.67 2.05
C ASP A 245 -10.37 -41.08 1.68
N ARG A 246 -10.16 -40.73 0.41
CA ARG A 246 -8.98 -39.96 -0.05
C ARG A 246 -9.22 -38.46 0.05
N HIS A 247 -8.17 -37.71 0.30
CA HIS A 247 -8.25 -36.27 0.58
C HIS A 247 -9.11 -35.97 1.82
N GLU A 248 -9.29 -36.95 2.72
CA GLU A 248 -10.06 -36.77 3.94
C GLU A 248 -9.21 -36.03 4.98
N SER A 249 -9.67 -34.84 5.39
CA SER A 249 -9.12 -34.09 6.52
C SER A 249 -9.71 -34.56 7.85
N ARG A 250 -8.86 -34.82 8.84
CA ARG A 250 -9.26 -35.06 10.22
C ARG A 250 -8.63 -34.04 11.17
N THR A 251 -9.47 -33.44 12.01
CA THR A 251 -9.06 -32.41 12.97
C THR A 251 -8.88 -33.01 14.36
N TYR A 252 -7.80 -32.63 15.04
CA TYR A 252 -7.40 -33.13 16.34
C TYR A 252 -7.19 -31.96 17.32
N PRO A 253 -7.91 -31.92 18.45
CA PRO A 253 -7.67 -30.91 19.48
C PRO A 253 -6.41 -31.21 20.29
N ILE A 254 -5.70 -30.15 20.66
CA ILE A 254 -4.58 -30.18 21.61
C ILE A 254 -5.16 -29.84 22.99
N ALA A 255 -5.05 -30.78 23.93
CA ALA A 255 -5.71 -30.66 25.23
C ALA A 255 -5.13 -29.53 26.10
N GLU A 256 -3.82 -29.31 26.00
CA GLU A 256 -3.11 -28.24 26.71
C GLU A 256 -2.26 -27.44 25.70
N PRO A 257 -2.88 -26.51 24.94
CA PRO A 257 -2.16 -25.65 24.02
C PRO A 257 -1.11 -24.82 24.75
N GLY A 258 0.06 -24.66 24.12
CA GLY A 258 1.13 -23.77 24.59
C GLY A 258 1.78 -23.10 23.39
N ALA A 259 2.45 -21.97 23.61
CA ALA A 259 3.09 -21.23 22.54
C ALA A 259 4.45 -21.86 22.18
N TYR A 260 4.59 -22.34 20.95
CA TYR A 260 5.81 -22.99 20.46
C TYR A 260 6.25 -22.39 19.13
N VAL A 261 7.56 -22.25 18.97
CA VAL A 261 8.19 -21.81 17.70
C VAL A 261 8.31 -22.99 16.74
N CYS A 262 8.47 -24.21 17.27
CA CYS A 262 8.57 -25.42 16.47
C CYS A 262 7.51 -26.45 16.89
N TYR A 263 6.88 -27.07 15.91
CA TYR A 263 6.02 -28.24 16.08
C TYR A 263 6.65 -29.44 15.37
N ARG A 264 6.58 -30.63 15.97
CA ARG A 264 7.05 -31.87 15.36
C ARG A 264 5.99 -32.95 15.42
N LEU A 265 5.67 -33.54 14.27
CA LEU A 265 4.83 -34.72 14.13
C LEU A 265 5.71 -35.96 13.92
N ASP A 266 5.89 -36.74 14.98
CA ASP A 266 6.61 -38.01 14.94
C ASP A 266 5.63 -39.14 14.57
N ILE A 267 5.61 -39.56 13.31
CA ILE A 267 4.80 -40.68 12.84
C ILE A 267 5.49 -41.99 13.20
N VAL A 268 4.85 -42.76 14.07
CA VAL A 268 5.42 -44.00 14.65
C VAL A 268 4.77 -45.27 14.10
N GLY A 269 3.76 -45.14 13.25
CA GLY A 269 3.18 -46.25 12.51
C GLY A 269 2.08 -45.84 11.53
N ASN A 270 1.83 -46.72 10.56
CA ASN A 270 0.80 -46.62 9.53
C ASN A 270 -0.05 -47.91 9.49
N ASN A 271 -0.79 -48.11 8.41
CA ASN A 271 -1.68 -49.25 8.23
C ASN A 271 -0.99 -50.50 7.61
N GLY A 272 0.32 -50.67 7.84
CA GLY A 272 1.07 -51.88 7.49
C GLY A 272 1.90 -51.81 6.20
N SER A 273 1.96 -50.64 5.56
CA SER A 273 2.81 -50.40 4.38
C SER A 273 4.27 -50.12 4.80
N PRO A 274 5.29 -50.46 3.99
CA PRO A 274 6.66 -50.03 4.25
C PRO A 274 6.91 -48.54 3.96
N HIS A 275 5.87 -47.77 3.61
CA HIS A 275 5.96 -46.39 3.15
C HIS A 275 4.90 -45.51 3.84
N LEU A 276 5.16 -44.21 3.88
CA LEU A 276 4.27 -43.20 4.42
C LEU A 276 3.86 -42.22 3.33
N GLN A 277 2.68 -41.63 3.50
CA GLN A 277 2.24 -40.49 2.72
C GLN A 277 1.32 -39.59 3.53
N LEU A 278 1.25 -38.32 3.17
CA LEU A 278 0.27 -37.38 3.70
C LEU A 278 0.10 -36.22 2.72
N GLU A 279 -1.11 -35.68 2.61
CA GLU A 279 -1.38 -34.53 1.74
C GLU A 279 -1.07 -33.23 2.45
N THR A 280 -1.72 -32.98 3.60
CA THR A 280 -1.50 -31.75 4.38
C THR A 280 -1.44 -31.96 5.88
N VAL A 281 -0.69 -31.07 6.53
CA VAL A 281 -0.71 -30.81 7.97
C VAL A 281 -1.07 -29.34 8.16
N ARG A 282 -2.16 -29.07 8.88
CA ARG A 282 -2.55 -27.70 9.23
C ARG A 282 -2.51 -27.47 10.73
N PHE A 283 -2.13 -26.26 11.14
CA PHE A 283 -2.19 -25.78 12.52
C PHE A 283 -3.24 -24.69 12.61
N LEU A 284 -4.14 -24.82 13.59
CA LEU A 284 -5.18 -23.84 13.85
C LEU A 284 -4.88 -23.19 15.20
N ALA A 285 -5.00 -21.87 15.24
CA ALA A 285 -4.86 -21.08 16.46
C ALA A 285 -5.99 -20.05 16.58
N PRO A 286 -6.38 -19.65 17.80
CA PRO A 286 -7.28 -18.52 17.99
C PRO A 286 -6.55 -17.22 17.62
N GLY A 287 -6.92 -16.55 16.50
CA GLY A 287 -6.34 -15.25 16.12
C GLY A 287 -7.03 -14.06 16.82
N SER A 288 -6.60 -12.81 16.66
CA SER A 288 -5.29 -12.20 17.00
C SER A 288 -5.54 -10.70 17.28
N GLY A 289 -5.74 -10.30 18.53
CA GLY A 289 -5.82 -8.87 18.94
C GLY A 289 -7.07 -8.09 18.47
N PHE A 290 -7.09 -6.78 18.75
CA PHE A 290 -8.15 -5.86 18.36
C PHE A 290 -7.63 -4.47 17.96
N THR A 291 -8.45 -3.73 17.21
CA THR A 291 -8.27 -2.28 16.99
C THR A 291 -9.57 -1.55 17.31
N GLY A 292 -9.49 -0.30 17.77
CA GLY A 292 -10.66 0.41 18.24
C GLY A 292 -10.37 1.84 18.68
N TYR A 293 -11.28 2.41 19.46
CA TYR A 293 -11.09 3.68 20.13
C TYR A 293 -11.57 3.64 21.58
N ARG A 294 -11.01 4.53 22.39
CA ARG A 294 -11.49 4.87 23.73
C ARG A 294 -11.81 6.35 23.77
N GLN A 295 -12.90 6.74 24.42
CA GLN A 295 -13.31 8.12 24.56
C GLN A 295 -13.76 8.41 26.00
N CYS A 296 -13.08 9.35 26.65
CA CYS A 296 -13.50 9.89 27.94
C CYS A 296 -14.51 11.03 27.75
N PRO A 297 -15.44 11.25 28.70
CA PRO A 297 -16.36 12.37 28.65
C PRO A 297 -15.63 13.71 28.44
N GLY A 298 -16.09 14.50 27.48
CA GLY A 298 -15.50 15.81 27.18
C GLY A 298 -14.14 15.78 26.48
N HIS A 299 -13.63 14.61 26.10
CA HIS A 299 -12.36 14.45 25.38
C HIS A 299 -12.59 13.84 23.98
N ALA A 300 -11.64 14.08 23.07
CA ALA A 300 -11.63 13.43 21.75
C ALA A 300 -11.37 11.92 21.89
N PRO A 301 -11.91 11.09 20.98
CA PRO A 301 -11.57 9.67 20.95
C PRO A 301 -10.07 9.49 20.66
N ILE A 302 -9.44 8.58 21.38
CA ILE A 302 -8.04 8.16 21.18
C ILE A 302 -8.02 6.75 20.60
N ALA A 303 -7.01 6.45 19.78
CA ALA A 303 -6.88 5.11 19.21
C ALA A 303 -6.57 4.10 20.33
N TYR A 304 -7.19 2.93 20.24
CA TYR A 304 -7.06 1.87 21.23
C TYR A 304 -6.77 0.55 20.52
N ARG A 305 -5.73 -0.15 20.95
CA ARG A 305 -5.27 -1.39 20.32
C ARG A 305 -4.99 -2.42 21.39
N GLY A 306 -5.13 -3.70 21.04
CA GLY A 306 -4.67 -4.76 21.92
C GLY A 306 -4.14 -5.96 21.18
N SER A 307 -3.10 -6.56 21.73
CA SER A 307 -2.56 -7.87 21.34
C SER A 307 -3.01 -8.90 22.37
N CYS A 308 -3.33 -10.12 21.95
CA CYS A 308 -3.75 -11.16 22.90
C CYS A 308 -2.64 -11.37 23.95
N ALA A 309 -2.97 -11.25 25.23
CA ALA A 309 -2.00 -11.42 26.30
C ALA A 309 -1.54 -12.89 26.33
N VAL A 310 -0.23 -13.12 26.29
CA VAL A 310 0.37 -14.46 26.24
C VAL A 310 0.22 -15.13 27.61
N PRO A 311 -0.41 -16.30 27.73
CA PRO A 311 -0.31 -17.08 28.96
C PRO A 311 1.14 -17.57 29.10
N GLU A 312 1.83 -17.20 30.18
CA GLU A 312 3.14 -17.75 30.50
C GLU A 312 3.06 -19.28 30.57
N ALA A 313 4.07 -19.95 29.99
CA ALA A 313 4.15 -21.41 30.00
C ALA A 313 4.29 -21.94 31.44
N PRO A 314 3.53 -22.98 31.84
CA PRO A 314 3.72 -23.61 33.14
C PRO A 314 5.06 -24.35 33.19
N ASP A 315 5.83 -24.05 34.23
CA ASP A 315 7.14 -24.61 34.55
C ASP A 315 7.04 -26.12 34.86
N THR A 316 7.25 -26.97 33.85
CA THR A 316 7.44 -28.41 34.05
C THR A 316 8.51 -28.98 33.14
N SER A 317 9.34 -29.85 33.71
CA SER A 317 10.63 -30.36 33.22
C SER A 317 10.57 -31.13 31.88
N MET A 318 11.54 -30.84 31.01
CA MET A 318 11.79 -31.44 29.68
C MET A 318 12.98 -32.42 29.72
N GLU A 319 12.93 -33.53 28.97
CA GLU A 319 14.09 -34.42 28.74
C GLU A 319 14.92 -33.95 27.51
N PRO A 320 16.26 -34.03 27.56
CA PRO A 320 17.13 -33.75 26.41
C PRO A 320 17.20 -34.94 25.42
N LEU A 321 17.32 -34.65 24.12
CA LEU A 321 17.54 -35.63 23.05
C LEU A 321 18.98 -36.21 23.09
N PRO A 322 19.19 -37.48 22.66
CA PRO A 322 20.51 -38.10 22.57
C PRO A 322 21.36 -37.56 21.41
N GLU A 323 22.67 -37.51 21.63
CA GLU A 323 23.69 -37.00 20.70
C GLU A 323 23.80 -37.85 19.41
N GLU A 324 23.92 -37.15 18.29
CA GLU A 324 24.19 -37.60 16.90
C GLU A 324 22.98 -37.94 16.01
N LEU A 325 22.50 -36.92 15.29
CA LEU A 325 21.78 -37.05 14.01
C LEU A 325 22.60 -36.37 12.89
N PRO A 326 22.84 -37.04 11.74
CA PRO A 326 23.59 -36.48 10.62
C PRO A 326 22.78 -35.44 9.81
N GLY A 327 23.45 -34.34 9.44
CA GLY A 327 23.17 -33.44 8.31
C GLY A 327 21.74 -32.91 8.11
N ARG A 328 21.38 -31.80 8.78
CA ARG A 328 20.17 -31.01 8.50
C ARG A 328 20.30 -30.30 7.13
N HIS A 329 19.38 -30.53 6.17
CA HIS A 329 19.31 -29.78 4.89
C HIS A 329 17.86 -29.45 4.47
N THR A 330 17.66 -28.21 3.98
CA THR A 330 16.43 -27.42 3.69
C THR A 330 15.78 -27.67 2.31
N ARG A 331 14.45 -27.44 2.17
CA ARG A 331 13.79 -27.22 0.86
C ARG A 331 14.18 -25.82 0.36
N ARG A 332 14.62 -25.71 -0.91
CA ARG A 332 15.15 -24.47 -1.49
C ARG A 332 14.03 -23.49 -1.83
N LEU A 333 13.90 -22.43 -1.03
CA LEU A 333 13.54 -21.12 -1.59
C LEU A 333 14.53 -20.80 -2.71
N ALA A 334 14.08 -20.12 -3.76
CA ALA A 334 15.01 -19.57 -4.73
C ALA A 334 15.94 -18.63 -3.97
N GLN A 335 17.23 -18.96 -3.95
CA GLN A 335 18.20 -18.14 -3.23
C GLN A 335 18.46 -16.89 -4.05
N PHE A 336 18.57 -15.74 -3.37
CA PHE A 336 19.21 -14.61 -4.01
C PHE A 336 20.60 -15.04 -4.52
N PRO A 337 20.94 -14.77 -5.78
CA PRO A 337 22.28 -15.04 -6.29
C PRO A 337 23.31 -14.29 -5.45
N GLY A 338 24.29 -15.00 -4.88
CA GLY A 338 25.31 -14.39 -4.02
C GLY A 338 25.96 -15.41 -3.10
N THR A 339 27.03 -15.00 -2.42
CA THR A 339 27.79 -15.85 -1.51
C THR A 339 27.41 -15.59 -0.07
N ARG A 340 27.04 -16.66 0.64
CA ARG A 340 26.94 -16.64 2.10
C ARG A 340 28.32 -16.86 2.71
N VAL A 341 28.72 -15.95 3.59
CA VAL A 341 29.97 -16.03 4.35
C VAL A 341 29.65 -16.64 5.72
N LEU A 342 30.20 -17.82 5.99
CA LEU A 342 30.05 -18.48 7.30
C LEU A 342 30.90 -17.74 8.35
N ALA A 343 30.35 -16.70 8.97
CA ALA A 343 31.00 -16.02 10.09
C ALA A 343 31.02 -16.93 11.33
N ARG A 344 32.21 -17.09 11.93
CA ARG A 344 32.39 -17.69 13.25
C ARG A 344 32.05 -16.62 14.28
N SER A 345 31.00 -16.84 15.07
CA SER A 345 30.55 -15.84 16.05
C SER A 345 31.60 -15.54 17.13
N SER A 346 31.85 -14.25 17.37
CA SER A 346 32.06 -13.70 18.71
C SER A 346 31.99 -12.16 18.69
N GLY A 347 30.92 -11.57 19.23
CA GLY A 347 30.86 -10.14 19.55
C GLY A 347 29.46 -9.64 19.95
N SER A 348 29.34 -9.09 21.16
CA SER A 348 28.11 -8.49 21.73
C SER A 348 27.73 -7.15 21.05
N PRO A 349 26.44 -6.74 21.07
CA PRO A 349 25.94 -5.60 20.30
C PRO A 349 26.38 -4.25 20.87
N SER A 350 26.59 -3.27 19.98
CA SER A 350 26.79 -1.86 20.32
C SER A 350 25.57 -0.99 19.98
N THR A 351 25.34 -0.01 20.87
CA THR A 351 24.45 1.18 20.91
C THR A 351 23.23 1.29 19.97
N PRO A 352 22.03 1.63 20.48
CA PRO A 352 20.87 1.94 19.65
C PRO A 352 21.09 3.19 18.76
N PRO A 353 20.48 3.23 17.56
CA PRO A 353 20.70 4.29 16.57
C PRO A 353 20.04 5.62 16.98
N THR A 354 20.55 6.71 16.40
CA THR A 354 20.07 8.09 16.59
C THR A 354 18.95 8.44 15.59
N GLU A 355 18.14 9.48 15.86
CA GLU A 355 17.01 9.91 15.00
C GLU A 355 17.38 10.17 13.52
N ASP A 356 18.63 10.60 13.24
CA ASP A 356 19.14 10.82 11.86
C ASP A 356 19.36 9.51 11.06
N ASP A 357 19.35 8.35 11.74
CA ASP A 357 19.58 7.03 11.15
C ASP A 357 18.29 6.32 10.70
N LEU A 358 17.12 6.97 10.87
CA LEU A 358 15.77 6.43 10.62
C LEU A 358 15.17 6.85 9.27
N ILE A 359 15.93 7.54 8.41
CA ILE A 359 15.42 8.08 7.14
C ILE A 359 15.64 7.08 6.00
N ALA A 360 14.54 6.58 5.41
CA ALA A 360 14.53 5.65 4.28
C ALA A 360 15.18 6.22 3.00
N GLY A 361 15.59 5.33 2.07
CA GLY A 361 16.12 5.71 0.74
C GLY A 361 17.60 6.13 0.72
N GLY A 362 18.39 5.71 1.72
CA GLY A 362 19.83 5.99 1.82
C GLY A 362 20.72 5.01 1.01
N HIS A 363 21.79 4.54 1.65
CA HIS A 363 22.69 3.50 1.09
C HIS A 363 22.51 2.15 1.82
N GLN A 364 21.56 2.08 2.76
CA GLN A 364 21.33 0.99 3.69
C GLN A 364 19.84 0.69 3.81
N LEU A 365 19.53 -0.57 4.13
CA LEU A 365 18.21 -1.07 4.52
C LEU A 365 18.36 -1.84 5.82
N ARG A 366 17.62 -1.47 6.87
CA ARG A 366 17.71 -2.07 8.19
C ARG A 366 16.67 -3.17 8.38
N VAL A 367 16.89 -3.98 9.41
CA VAL A 367 15.90 -4.96 9.86
C VAL A 367 14.56 -4.27 10.17
N GLY A 368 13.48 -4.84 9.63
CA GLY A 368 12.12 -4.31 9.68
C GLY A 368 11.75 -3.41 8.52
N GLU A 369 12.71 -3.01 7.67
CA GLU A 369 12.47 -2.16 6.52
C GLU A 369 12.30 -2.97 5.22
N SER A 370 11.59 -2.37 4.27
CA SER A 370 11.28 -2.96 2.97
C SER A 370 11.63 -2.01 1.83
N LEU A 371 12.25 -2.53 0.78
CA LEU A 371 12.34 -1.87 -0.51
C LEU A 371 11.08 -2.14 -1.30
N ARG A 372 10.24 -1.10 -1.45
CA ARG A 372 9.02 -1.12 -2.26
C ARG A 372 9.09 0.00 -3.26
N ARG A 373 9.52 -0.30 -4.49
CA ARG A 373 9.71 0.75 -5.49
C ARG A 373 10.65 1.82 -4.94
N GLN A 374 11.80 1.41 -4.43
CA GLN A 374 12.83 2.27 -3.83
C GLN A 374 14.22 1.91 -4.37
N SER A 375 15.16 2.84 -4.26
CA SER A 375 16.57 2.62 -4.54
C SER A 375 17.46 2.95 -3.34
N LEU A 376 18.55 2.19 -3.21
CA LEU A 376 19.67 2.47 -2.31
C LEU A 376 20.91 2.81 -3.13
N THR A 377 21.55 3.94 -2.85
CA THR A 377 22.70 4.42 -3.62
C THR A 377 23.94 4.52 -2.73
N SER A 378 25.09 4.00 -3.21
CA SER A 378 26.38 4.07 -2.52
C SER A 378 26.77 5.50 -2.14
N LEU A 379 27.60 5.67 -1.13
CA LEU A 379 27.98 6.99 -0.63
C LEU A 379 28.79 7.81 -1.64
N ASN A 380 29.55 7.12 -2.49
CA ASN A 380 30.25 7.71 -3.62
C ASN A 380 29.40 7.89 -4.89
N ASP A 381 28.09 7.62 -4.84
CA ASP A 381 27.15 7.70 -5.96
C ASP A 381 27.45 6.76 -7.16
N ALA A 382 28.48 5.92 -7.10
CA ALA A 382 28.90 5.07 -8.22
C ALA A 382 27.96 3.89 -8.47
N PHE A 383 27.22 3.42 -7.46
CA PHE A 383 26.36 2.25 -7.56
C PHE A 383 24.98 2.47 -6.94
N THR A 384 23.94 1.90 -7.54
CA THR A 384 22.58 1.93 -7.03
C THR A 384 21.95 0.54 -7.09
N LEU A 385 21.49 0.04 -5.95
CA LEU A 385 20.58 -1.10 -5.88
C LEU A 385 19.15 -0.59 -5.97
N LYS A 386 18.39 -1.04 -6.97
CA LYS A 386 17.03 -0.55 -7.21
C LYS A 386 16.02 -1.69 -7.23
N HIS A 387 14.83 -1.44 -6.68
CA HIS A 387 13.67 -2.33 -6.78
C HIS A 387 12.63 -1.70 -7.73
N PHE A 388 12.81 -1.80 -9.06
CA PHE A 388 11.91 -1.20 -10.05
C PHE A 388 11.89 -1.93 -11.39
N GLY A 389 10.84 -1.65 -12.16
CA GLY A 389 10.77 -1.95 -13.58
C GLY A 389 10.14 -3.30 -13.88
N PHE A 390 10.48 -4.34 -13.11
CA PHE A 390 10.04 -5.72 -13.33
C PHE A 390 10.02 -6.53 -12.04
N ASP A 391 9.80 -5.89 -10.89
CA ASP A 391 9.68 -6.61 -9.62
C ASP A 391 10.92 -7.49 -9.32
N ASP A 392 12.10 -6.91 -9.48
CA ASP A 392 13.40 -7.54 -9.24
C ASP A 392 14.31 -6.51 -8.56
N LEU A 393 15.26 -6.97 -7.74
CA LEU A 393 16.39 -6.15 -7.33
C LEU A 393 17.43 -6.15 -8.44
N VAL A 394 17.92 -4.96 -8.79
CA VAL A 394 18.98 -4.78 -9.78
C VAL A 394 20.02 -3.82 -9.22
N LEU A 395 21.27 -4.25 -9.21
CA LEU A 395 22.42 -3.39 -8.90
C LEU A 395 22.94 -2.78 -10.19
N ILE A 396 23.02 -1.46 -10.25
CA ILE A 396 23.44 -0.69 -11.41
C ILE A 396 24.71 0.09 -11.08
N ARG A 397 25.64 0.15 -12.03
CA ARG A 397 26.76 1.09 -12.03
C ARG A 397 26.32 2.39 -12.70
N ASN A 398 26.39 3.50 -11.99
CA ASN A 398 25.68 4.72 -12.36
C ASN A 398 26.32 5.54 -13.50
N HIS A 399 27.63 5.38 -13.75
CA HIS A 399 28.32 6.18 -14.78
C HIS A 399 28.00 5.72 -16.22
N ASP A 400 27.78 4.42 -16.42
CA ASP A 400 27.46 3.79 -17.70
C ASP A 400 26.06 3.14 -17.72
N ARG A 401 25.36 3.19 -16.57
CA ARG A 401 24.05 2.58 -16.31
C ARG A 401 24.02 1.09 -16.65
N GLN A 402 25.11 0.36 -16.41
CA GLN A 402 25.16 -1.09 -16.63
C GLN A 402 24.75 -1.87 -15.37
N PRO A 403 23.91 -2.91 -15.49
CA PRO A 403 23.58 -3.79 -14.38
C PRO A 403 24.79 -4.69 -14.05
N LEU A 404 25.15 -4.76 -12.77
CA LEU A 404 26.19 -5.65 -12.25
C LEU A 404 25.60 -6.94 -11.69
N TRP A 405 24.37 -6.88 -11.18
CA TRP A 405 23.71 -7.99 -10.52
C TRP A 405 22.19 -7.82 -10.55
N TRP A 406 21.46 -8.94 -10.49
CA TRP A 406 20.01 -8.96 -10.37
C TRP A 406 19.53 -10.19 -9.58
N SER A 407 18.35 -10.09 -8.96
CA SER A 407 17.81 -11.13 -8.08
C SER A 407 17.24 -12.37 -8.76
N SER A 408 16.96 -12.31 -10.05
CA SER A 408 16.36 -13.40 -10.83
C SER A 408 17.38 -14.13 -11.72
N THR A 409 16.98 -15.23 -12.37
CA THR A 409 17.86 -16.02 -13.27
C THR A 409 17.87 -15.50 -14.71
N PHE A 410 17.58 -14.22 -14.93
CA PHE A 410 17.41 -13.62 -16.25
C PHE A 410 18.74 -13.37 -16.99
N SER A 411 18.69 -13.18 -18.32
CA SER A 411 19.85 -12.89 -19.18
C SER A 411 20.12 -11.38 -19.28
N PRO A 412 21.36 -10.88 -19.09
CA PRO A 412 21.67 -9.45 -19.11
C PRO A 412 21.48 -8.76 -20.48
N GLU A 413 21.07 -9.45 -21.55
CA GLU A 413 20.93 -8.84 -22.88
C GLU A 413 19.59 -8.10 -23.10
N ASP A 414 18.48 -8.46 -22.42
CA ASP A 414 17.17 -7.81 -22.64
C ASP A 414 16.73 -6.85 -21.52
N TRP A 415 17.59 -6.54 -20.54
CA TRP A 415 17.18 -5.71 -19.38
C TRP A 415 16.71 -4.29 -19.76
N ARG A 416 17.22 -3.75 -20.88
CA ARG A 416 16.80 -2.45 -21.43
C ARG A 416 15.42 -2.48 -22.11
N GLN A 417 14.98 -3.65 -22.57
CA GLN A 417 13.77 -3.81 -23.40
C GLN A 417 12.68 -4.66 -22.74
N LYS A 418 12.96 -5.23 -21.57
CA LYS A 418 12.00 -6.03 -20.79
C LYS A 418 10.73 -5.19 -20.53
N ARG A 419 9.58 -5.86 -20.49
CA ARG A 419 8.26 -5.21 -20.29
C ARG A 419 7.39 -5.91 -19.23
N SER A 420 7.87 -6.98 -18.60
CA SER A 420 7.09 -7.79 -17.63
C SER A 420 7.93 -8.22 -16.43
N GLY A 421 7.29 -8.16 -15.24
CA GLY A 421 7.90 -8.42 -13.94
C GLY A 421 8.07 -9.87 -13.55
N THR A 422 8.81 -10.12 -12.47
CA THR A 422 8.83 -11.44 -11.79
C THR A 422 7.78 -11.56 -10.68
N GLY A 423 6.99 -10.51 -10.46
CA GLY A 423 5.90 -10.48 -9.49
C GLY A 423 6.29 -10.15 -8.06
N VAL A 424 7.57 -9.89 -7.75
CA VAL A 424 8.02 -9.32 -6.45
C VAL A 424 7.42 -7.92 -6.17
N SER A 425 6.52 -7.84 -5.20
CA SER A 425 5.95 -6.57 -4.76
C SER A 425 6.86 -5.83 -3.77
N ASP A 426 7.62 -6.57 -2.96
CA ASP A 426 8.55 -6.01 -1.98
C ASP A 426 9.74 -6.92 -1.70
N VAL A 427 10.83 -6.29 -1.26
CA VAL A 427 11.95 -6.98 -0.62
C VAL A 427 12.15 -6.45 0.78
N THR A 428 12.02 -7.32 1.78
CA THR A 428 12.03 -6.95 3.20
C THR A 428 13.22 -7.60 3.90
N LEU A 429 13.95 -6.84 4.70
CA LEU A 429 14.91 -7.40 5.64
C LEU A 429 14.18 -7.70 6.96
N GLN A 430 13.90 -8.96 7.24
CA GLN A 430 13.03 -9.36 8.34
C GLN A 430 13.73 -9.25 9.72
N PRO A 431 12.95 -9.17 10.83
CA PRO A 431 13.45 -9.19 12.21
C PRO A 431 14.42 -10.32 12.56
N ASP A 432 14.30 -11.47 11.88
CA ASP A 432 15.17 -12.62 12.07
C ASP A 432 16.52 -12.50 11.33
N GLY A 433 16.70 -11.45 10.55
CA GLY A 433 17.90 -11.16 9.78
C GLY A 433 17.89 -11.73 8.37
N ASP A 434 16.81 -12.34 7.89
CA ASP A 434 16.72 -12.78 6.49
C ASP A 434 16.24 -11.67 5.56
N LEU A 435 16.93 -11.48 4.44
CA LEU A 435 16.41 -10.67 3.34
C LEU A 435 15.55 -11.54 2.43
N VAL A 436 14.30 -11.15 2.27
CA VAL A 436 13.28 -11.93 1.56
C VAL A 436 12.54 -11.09 0.53
N ALA A 437 12.13 -11.72 -0.57
CA ALA A 437 11.25 -11.11 -1.57
C ALA A 437 9.85 -11.72 -1.49
N HIS A 438 8.82 -10.88 -1.54
CA HIS A 438 7.41 -11.29 -1.55
C HIS A 438 6.72 -10.89 -2.85
N ASP A 439 5.70 -11.64 -3.28
CA ASP A 439 4.80 -11.22 -4.35
C ASP A 439 3.69 -10.27 -3.87
N GLU A 440 2.80 -9.82 -4.78
CA GLU A 440 1.68 -8.93 -4.45
C GLU A 440 0.70 -9.53 -3.44
N ASP A 441 0.57 -10.86 -3.39
CA ASP A 441 -0.27 -11.58 -2.43
C ASP A 441 0.45 -11.84 -1.08
N GLY A 442 1.71 -11.42 -0.97
CA GLY A 442 2.56 -11.59 0.20
C GLY A 442 3.26 -12.96 0.29
N ALA A 443 3.20 -13.78 -0.76
CA ALA A 443 3.87 -15.07 -0.78
C ALA A 443 5.38 -14.92 -0.94
N LEU A 444 6.15 -15.75 -0.23
CA LEU A 444 7.60 -15.71 -0.21
C LEU A 444 8.20 -16.29 -1.49
N LEU A 445 8.89 -15.46 -2.28
CA LEU A 445 9.49 -15.85 -3.56
C LEU A 445 10.98 -16.22 -3.42
N ARG A 446 11.76 -15.42 -2.69
CA ARG A 446 13.22 -15.58 -2.55
C ARG A 446 13.68 -15.27 -1.13
N SER A 447 14.82 -15.84 -0.76
CA SER A 447 15.45 -15.64 0.55
C SER A 447 16.97 -15.70 0.42
N THR A 448 17.67 -14.91 1.24
CA THR A 448 19.14 -15.01 1.37
C THR A 448 19.57 -16.20 2.24
N GLY A 449 18.65 -16.78 3.00
CA GLY A 449 18.90 -17.85 3.96
C GLY A 449 19.75 -17.39 5.13
N THR A 450 19.64 -16.11 5.51
CA THR A 450 20.43 -15.48 6.58
C THR A 450 19.67 -15.33 7.89
N ALA A 451 18.44 -15.86 7.97
CA ALA A 451 17.67 -15.99 9.20
C ALA A 451 18.53 -16.56 10.35
N GLY A 452 18.48 -15.91 11.51
CA GLY A 452 19.20 -16.29 12.72
C GLY A 452 20.72 -16.02 12.68
N CYS A 453 21.25 -15.40 11.61
CA CYS A 453 22.68 -15.06 11.51
C CYS A 453 23.04 -13.71 12.16
N GLY A 454 22.09 -13.06 12.84
CA GLY A 454 22.28 -11.78 13.51
C GLY A 454 22.48 -10.62 12.54
N VAL A 455 22.06 -10.75 11.28
CA VAL A 455 22.01 -9.67 10.29
C VAL A 455 21.11 -8.57 10.80
N VAL A 456 21.59 -7.33 10.74
CA VAL A 456 20.85 -6.13 11.17
C VAL A 456 20.63 -5.15 10.03
N MET A 457 21.35 -5.31 8.91
CA MET A 457 21.38 -4.33 7.83
C MET A 457 21.87 -4.91 6.51
N LEU A 458 21.31 -4.43 5.41
CA LEU A 458 21.84 -4.50 4.05
C LEU A 458 22.52 -3.16 3.70
N GLU A 459 23.67 -3.20 3.03
CA GLU A 459 24.43 -2.02 2.64
C GLU A 459 24.92 -2.11 1.19
N VAL A 460 24.75 -1.03 0.43
CA VAL A 460 25.37 -0.84 -0.89
C VAL A 460 26.70 -0.12 -0.71
N ARG A 461 27.80 -0.81 -0.99
CA ARG A 461 29.16 -0.30 -0.77
C ARG A 461 29.70 0.47 -1.97
N ASP A 462 30.69 1.32 -1.67
CA ASP A 462 31.40 2.16 -2.64
C ASP A 462 32.27 1.38 -3.64
N ASP A 463 32.49 0.08 -3.42
CA ASP A 463 33.18 -0.83 -4.33
C ASP A 463 32.22 -1.58 -5.28
N GLY A 464 30.92 -1.39 -5.13
CA GLY A 464 29.90 -2.06 -5.94
C GLY A 464 29.49 -3.42 -5.40
N ASP A 465 29.84 -3.79 -4.16
CA ASP A 465 29.25 -4.95 -3.48
C ASP A 465 27.99 -4.57 -2.71
N VAL A 466 27.02 -5.48 -2.65
CA VAL A 466 25.86 -5.36 -1.76
C VAL A 466 25.98 -6.43 -0.70
N VAL A 467 26.02 -6.01 0.57
CA VAL A 467 26.34 -6.88 1.70
C VAL A 467 25.21 -6.92 2.73
N LEU A 468 25.00 -8.07 3.36
CA LEU A 468 24.26 -8.22 4.62
C LEU A 468 25.25 -8.27 5.78
N LEU A 469 25.07 -7.39 6.75
CA LEU A 469 25.96 -7.20 7.89
C LEU A 469 25.27 -7.62 9.19
N ASN A 470 26.00 -8.32 10.06
CA ASN A 470 25.54 -8.62 11.41
C ASN A 470 25.73 -7.45 12.38
N GLY A 471 25.19 -7.58 13.60
CA GLY A 471 25.31 -6.56 14.66
C GLY A 471 26.75 -6.22 15.08
N SER A 472 27.75 -7.01 14.68
CA SER A 472 29.18 -6.71 14.86
C SER A 472 29.87 -6.11 13.63
N GLY A 473 29.13 -5.90 12.53
CA GLY A 473 29.64 -5.35 11.27
C GLY A 473 30.33 -6.38 10.35
N GLU A 474 30.18 -7.67 10.62
CA GLU A 474 30.73 -8.73 9.76
C GLU A 474 29.77 -9.03 8.61
N VAL A 475 30.34 -9.32 7.43
CA VAL A 475 29.57 -9.72 6.24
C VAL A 475 29.09 -11.17 6.42
N VAL A 476 27.78 -11.36 6.33
CA VAL A 476 27.10 -12.67 6.41
C VAL A 476 26.72 -13.17 5.02
N TRP A 477 26.40 -12.26 4.10
CA TRP A 477 26.05 -12.57 2.72
C TRP A 477 26.41 -11.38 1.83
N HIS A 478 26.75 -11.61 0.56
CA HIS A 478 26.98 -10.54 -0.40
C HIS A 478 26.78 -10.97 -1.86
N THR A 479 26.73 -10.02 -2.77
CA THR A 479 26.46 -10.23 -4.21
C THR A 479 27.69 -10.64 -5.03
N ASP A 480 28.89 -10.59 -4.46
CA ASP A 480 30.19 -10.82 -5.14
C ASP A 480 30.44 -9.87 -6.32
N THR A 481 29.97 -8.62 -6.21
CA THR A 481 29.99 -7.66 -7.33
C THR A 481 31.02 -6.54 -7.19
N ALA A 482 31.84 -6.60 -6.14
CA ALA A 482 32.95 -5.69 -5.93
C ALA A 482 33.81 -5.56 -7.21
N THR A 483 34.02 -4.32 -7.66
CA THR A 483 34.73 -4.01 -8.90
C THR A 483 35.71 -2.86 -8.70
N ALA A 484 36.78 -2.85 -9.50
CA ALA A 484 37.73 -1.73 -9.53
C ALA A 484 37.23 -0.54 -10.38
N ASP A 485 36.14 -0.71 -11.12
CA ASP A 485 35.56 0.33 -11.98
C ASP A 485 34.57 1.22 -11.21
N ILE A 486 35.14 2.15 -10.42
CA ILE A 486 34.41 3.04 -9.50
C ILE A 486 34.32 4.46 -10.09
N GLN A 487 34.04 4.56 -11.39
CA GLN A 487 33.85 5.87 -12.01
C GLN A 487 32.55 6.51 -11.51
N LEU A 488 32.63 7.80 -11.21
CA LEU A 488 31.50 8.59 -10.72
C LEU A 488 30.54 8.91 -11.88
N PRO A 489 29.22 8.98 -11.60
CA PRO A 489 28.27 9.45 -12.58
C PRO A 489 28.53 10.91 -12.98
N PRO A 490 28.04 11.35 -14.15
CA PRO A 490 28.21 12.71 -14.67
C PRO A 490 27.73 13.82 -13.72
N LEU A 491 26.73 13.52 -12.89
CA LEU A 491 26.18 14.40 -11.87
C LEU A 491 25.98 13.56 -10.60
N PRO A 492 26.20 14.15 -9.40
CA PRO A 492 25.88 13.50 -8.13
C PRO A 492 24.44 12.98 -8.10
N VAL A 493 24.22 11.89 -7.39
CA VAL A 493 22.92 11.22 -7.31
C VAL A 493 22.17 11.69 -6.08
N ALA A 494 20.90 12.06 -6.25
CA ALA A 494 20.05 12.40 -5.11
C ALA A 494 19.59 11.13 -4.37
N ARG A 495 19.37 11.25 -3.06
CA ARG A 495 19.05 10.12 -2.16
C ARG A 495 18.17 10.58 -1.01
N ARG A 496 17.55 9.62 -0.31
CA ARG A 496 16.58 9.84 0.77
C ARG A 496 15.41 10.68 0.28
N ASP A 497 14.90 11.58 1.12
CA ASP A 497 13.75 12.42 0.86
C ASP A 497 14.01 13.59 -0.08
N ARG A 498 15.27 13.87 -0.45
CA ARG A 498 15.65 15.16 -1.03
C ARG A 498 16.63 15.11 -2.19
N MET A 499 16.46 16.07 -3.08
CA MET A 499 17.36 16.39 -4.18
C MET A 499 17.81 17.85 -4.08
N LEU A 500 19.11 18.07 -4.14
CA LEU A 500 19.77 19.37 -4.06
C LEU A 500 20.25 19.85 -5.42
N VAL A 501 20.50 21.16 -5.56
CA VAL A 501 21.09 21.72 -6.79
C VAL A 501 22.38 20.99 -7.16
N GLY A 502 22.51 20.67 -8.44
CA GLY A 502 23.61 19.91 -9.03
C GLY A 502 23.40 18.39 -8.99
N GLN A 503 22.37 17.89 -8.32
CA GLN A 503 22.09 16.45 -8.24
C GLN A 503 21.15 15.99 -9.36
N SER A 504 21.05 14.67 -9.51
CA SER A 504 20.24 14.03 -10.53
C SER A 504 19.57 12.72 -10.10
N LEU A 505 18.52 12.34 -10.82
CA LEU A 505 17.89 11.00 -10.80
C LEU A 505 17.83 10.43 -12.23
N ALA A 506 18.38 9.25 -12.41
CA ALA A 506 18.36 8.41 -13.61
C ALA A 506 18.23 6.95 -13.16
N ASP A 507 16.99 6.45 -13.05
CA ASP A 507 16.61 5.17 -12.41
C ASP A 507 16.80 5.11 -10.89
N GLN A 508 16.83 6.27 -10.23
CA GLN A 508 16.85 6.35 -8.79
C GLN A 508 15.56 6.98 -8.26
N SER A 509 15.37 6.87 -6.95
CA SER A 509 14.20 7.40 -6.26
C SER A 509 14.55 8.37 -5.15
N LEU A 510 13.59 9.26 -4.84
CA LEU A 510 13.50 9.92 -3.54
C LEU A 510 12.39 9.25 -2.72
N THR A 511 12.66 8.99 -1.46
CA THR A 511 11.78 8.25 -0.55
C THR A 511 11.41 9.12 0.64
N SER A 512 10.12 9.25 0.93
CA SER A 512 9.65 9.97 2.12
C SER A 512 10.28 9.38 3.39
N PRO A 513 10.50 10.18 4.45
CA PRO A 513 11.08 9.68 5.70
C PRO A 513 10.43 8.41 6.26
N ASN A 514 9.10 8.27 6.16
CA ASN A 514 8.34 7.09 6.58
C ASN A 514 8.35 5.91 5.59
N GLY A 515 9.03 6.05 4.45
CA GLY A 515 9.15 5.04 3.40
C GLY A 515 7.88 4.79 2.58
N GLN A 516 6.78 5.50 2.83
CA GLN A 516 5.47 5.22 2.24
C GLN A 516 5.26 5.86 0.85
N TYR A 517 5.93 6.97 0.57
CA TYR A 517 5.81 7.68 -0.70
C TYR A 517 7.16 7.73 -1.41
N VAL A 518 7.16 7.36 -2.68
CA VAL A 518 8.40 7.23 -3.45
C VAL A 518 8.28 7.92 -4.80
N LEU A 519 9.09 8.95 -4.99
CA LEU A 519 9.26 9.63 -6.28
C LEU A 519 10.32 8.89 -7.08
N VAL A 520 10.00 8.50 -8.30
CA VAL A 520 10.87 7.65 -9.14
C VAL A 520 11.02 8.29 -10.49
N HIS A 521 12.25 8.40 -10.98
CA HIS A 521 12.49 8.66 -12.39
C HIS A 521 12.90 7.36 -13.08
N ASP A 522 12.03 6.81 -13.92
CA ASP A 522 12.24 5.50 -14.54
C ASP A 522 12.18 5.59 -16.07
N HIS A 523 13.27 5.17 -16.73
CA HIS A 523 13.34 5.11 -18.18
C HIS A 523 12.35 4.10 -18.80
N GLN A 524 11.93 3.08 -18.06
CA GLN A 524 11.12 1.97 -18.58
C GLN A 524 9.65 2.36 -18.68
N HIS A 525 9.11 2.97 -17.62
CA HIS A 525 7.81 3.64 -17.63
C HIS A 525 7.85 5.00 -18.35
N GLY A 526 9.05 5.47 -18.69
CA GLY A 526 9.27 6.64 -19.52
C GLY A 526 8.78 7.91 -18.83
N GLY A 527 9.12 8.11 -17.55
CA GLY A 527 8.59 9.25 -16.82
C GLY A 527 9.06 9.37 -15.37
N THR A 528 8.51 10.38 -14.69
CA THR A 528 8.67 10.60 -13.25
C THR A 528 7.32 10.42 -12.55
N PHE A 529 7.27 9.53 -11.57
CA PHE A 529 6.04 9.10 -10.90
C PHE A 529 6.19 9.15 -9.38
N MET A 530 5.11 9.51 -8.69
CA MET A 530 4.95 9.28 -7.26
C MET A 530 4.18 7.98 -7.05
N TYR A 531 4.74 7.10 -6.24
CA TYR A 531 4.06 5.91 -5.75
C TYR A 531 3.65 6.09 -4.29
N GLY A 532 2.47 5.61 -3.96
CA GLY A 532 1.94 5.59 -2.60
C GLY A 532 2.17 4.24 -1.88
N PRO A 533 1.67 4.14 -0.63
CA PRO A 533 1.87 2.99 0.26
C PRO A 533 1.48 1.62 -0.32
N GLN A 534 0.49 1.60 -1.21
CA GLN A 534 -0.07 0.38 -1.80
C GLN A 534 0.50 0.11 -3.20
N GLY A 535 1.57 0.81 -3.59
CA GLY A 535 2.19 0.67 -4.91
C GLY A 535 1.39 1.34 -6.04
N GLN A 536 0.30 2.05 -5.74
CA GLN A 536 -0.45 2.83 -6.70
C GLN A 536 0.33 4.10 -7.10
N ILE A 537 0.19 4.52 -8.35
CA ILE A 537 0.66 5.84 -8.77
C ILE A 537 -0.30 6.88 -8.16
N THR A 538 0.19 7.70 -7.23
CA THR A 538 -0.62 8.76 -6.59
C THR A 538 -0.53 10.07 -7.34
N SER A 539 0.56 10.28 -8.06
CA SER A 539 0.76 11.43 -8.92
C SER A 539 1.74 11.04 -10.01
N TRP A 540 1.54 11.58 -11.20
CA TRP A 540 2.50 11.53 -12.26
C TRP A 540 2.95 12.97 -12.52
N PHE A 541 4.24 13.10 -12.75
CA PHE A 541 4.90 14.39 -12.73
C PHE A 541 5.41 14.75 -14.12
N TYR A 542 5.84 13.76 -14.90
CA TYR A 542 6.28 13.96 -16.27
C TYR A 542 6.27 12.65 -17.06
N LEU A 543 5.83 12.66 -18.31
CA LEU A 543 6.01 11.57 -19.28
C LEU A 543 7.01 11.98 -20.36
N VAL A 544 8.01 11.15 -20.60
CA VAL A 544 8.97 11.25 -21.70
C VAL A 544 8.23 11.00 -23.01
N PRO A 545 8.10 12.02 -23.89
CA PRO A 545 7.35 11.89 -25.14
C PRO A 545 7.88 10.75 -26.01
N ALA A 546 6.98 10.05 -26.70
CA ALA A 546 7.31 8.90 -27.56
C ALA A 546 8.28 9.23 -28.71
N MET A 547 8.46 10.52 -29.04
CA MET A 547 9.43 10.98 -30.04
C MET A 547 10.90 10.78 -29.65
N TYR A 548 11.20 10.48 -28.37
CA TYR A 548 12.55 10.14 -27.93
C TYR A 548 12.76 8.63 -28.05
N PRO A 549 13.50 8.14 -29.07
CA PRO A 549 13.58 6.71 -29.38
C PRO A 549 14.36 5.91 -28.32
N ASP A 550 15.14 6.59 -27.48
CA ASP A 550 15.86 5.97 -26.37
C ASP A 550 15.58 6.71 -25.06
N ARG A 551 14.55 6.24 -24.34
CA ARG A 551 14.17 6.74 -23.01
C ARG A 551 15.24 6.43 -21.96
N PHE A 552 16.17 5.53 -22.24
CA PHE A 552 17.27 5.16 -21.36
C PHE A 552 18.18 6.33 -20.98
N GLY A 553 18.38 7.28 -21.90
CA GLY A 553 19.26 8.44 -21.70
C GLY A 553 18.64 9.61 -20.94
N THR A 554 17.45 9.45 -20.33
CA THR A 554 16.78 10.53 -19.59
C THR A 554 17.26 10.63 -18.15
N ARG A 555 17.29 11.86 -17.64
CA ARG A 555 17.68 12.18 -16.28
C ARG A 555 16.93 13.40 -15.79
N LEU A 556 16.40 13.33 -14.58
CA LEU A 556 15.89 14.49 -13.85
C LEU A 556 17.08 15.18 -13.16
N VAL A 557 17.24 16.49 -13.36
CA VAL A 557 18.40 17.28 -12.86
C VAL A 557 17.91 18.57 -12.22
N LEU A 558 18.30 18.82 -10.98
CA LEU A 558 18.04 20.09 -10.29
C LEU A 558 19.22 21.02 -10.55
N GLU A 559 19.04 22.00 -11.43
CA GLU A 559 20.03 23.02 -11.77
C GLU A 559 19.82 24.29 -10.93
N GLU A 560 20.77 25.22 -11.01
CA GLU A 560 20.72 26.49 -10.26
C GLU A 560 19.47 27.30 -10.53
N ASP A 561 18.90 27.16 -11.73
CA ASP A 561 17.75 27.88 -12.23
C ASP A 561 16.45 27.07 -12.19
N GLY A 562 16.46 25.80 -11.76
CA GLY A 562 15.25 24.98 -11.67
C GLY A 562 15.44 23.47 -11.84
N LEU A 563 14.34 22.72 -11.86
CA LEU A 563 14.32 21.28 -12.08
C LEU A 563 14.03 20.97 -13.55
N PHE A 564 14.92 20.24 -14.19
CA PHE A 564 14.89 19.99 -15.64
C PHE A 564 14.94 18.50 -15.94
N LEU A 565 14.27 18.10 -17.02
CA LEU A 565 14.57 16.84 -17.66
C LEU A 565 15.67 17.07 -18.70
N ARG A 566 16.73 16.27 -18.60
CA ARG A 566 17.81 16.20 -19.59
C ARG A 566 17.77 14.87 -20.31
N TRP A 567 18.14 14.89 -21.59
CA TRP A 567 18.26 13.69 -22.42
C TRP A 567 19.61 13.68 -23.15
N SER A 568 20.29 12.53 -23.16
CA SER A 568 21.51 12.28 -23.92
C SER A 568 21.34 11.06 -24.84
N LYS A 569 21.86 11.17 -26.06
CA LYS A 569 21.85 10.08 -27.06
C LYS A 569 23.03 9.11 -26.89
N ASP A 570 24.07 9.50 -26.17
CA ASP A 570 25.34 8.76 -26.11
C ASP A 570 25.96 8.90 -24.71
N GLU A 571 25.49 8.08 -23.75
CA GLU A 571 25.97 8.15 -22.36
C GLU A 571 27.39 7.59 -22.18
N ALA A 572 27.83 6.64 -23.03
CA ALA A 572 29.08 5.92 -22.86
C ALA A 572 30.35 6.72 -23.22
N ASN A 573 30.24 7.84 -23.95
CA ASN A 573 31.38 8.58 -24.51
C ASN A 573 31.56 10.01 -23.98
N GLY A 574 31.00 10.29 -22.79
CA GLY A 574 31.04 11.62 -22.19
C GLY A 574 29.82 12.44 -22.59
N VAL A 575 29.15 12.99 -21.57
CA VAL A 575 27.82 13.56 -21.71
C VAL A 575 27.86 14.88 -22.46
N ASP A 576 27.25 14.92 -23.64
CA ASP A 576 26.84 16.17 -24.24
C ASP A 576 25.47 16.61 -23.69
N LEU A 577 25.47 17.22 -22.50
CA LEU A 577 24.27 17.79 -21.85
C LEU A 577 23.66 18.97 -22.64
N ARG A 578 24.16 19.30 -23.85
CA ARG A 578 23.56 20.31 -24.75
C ARG A 578 22.30 19.78 -25.46
N GLY A 579 21.89 18.54 -25.20
CA GLY A 579 20.57 18.02 -25.60
C GLY A 579 19.41 18.86 -25.05
N VAL A 580 18.28 18.82 -25.77
CA VAL A 580 17.05 19.61 -25.54
C VAL A 580 16.74 19.72 -24.03
N ARG A 581 16.81 20.94 -23.52
CA ARG A 581 16.39 21.28 -22.16
C ARG A 581 14.87 21.40 -22.18
N LYS A 582 14.14 20.40 -21.71
CA LYS A 582 12.70 20.56 -21.43
C LYS A 582 12.57 20.82 -19.93
N ALA A 583 12.21 22.06 -19.60
CA ALA A 583 11.91 22.45 -18.24
C ALA A 583 10.70 21.66 -17.76
N TRP A 584 10.65 21.41 -16.46
CA TRP A 584 9.42 20.94 -15.86
C TRP A 584 8.44 22.11 -15.85
N ASP A 585 7.68 22.25 -16.93
CA ASP A 585 6.95 23.49 -17.25
C ASP A 585 5.61 23.59 -16.51
N SER A 586 5.74 24.04 -15.27
CA SER A 586 4.92 25.10 -14.68
C SER A 586 5.67 25.94 -13.64
N LEU A 587 7.00 25.74 -13.44
CA LEU A 587 7.73 26.35 -12.32
C LEU A 587 9.16 26.86 -12.61
N THR A 588 9.73 26.63 -13.80
CA THR A 588 11.17 26.90 -14.02
C THR A 588 11.53 27.40 -15.43
N THR A 589 10.69 28.24 -16.03
CA THR A 589 11.08 29.01 -17.23
C THR A 589 11.98 30.19 -16.85
N PRO A 590 12.76 30.76 -17.79
CA PRO A 590 13.60 31.94 -17.54
C PRO A 590 12.83 33.21 -17.09
N ARG A 591 11.50 33.18 -17.12
CA ARG A 591 10.60 34.25 -16.63
C ARG A 591 10.04 33.98 -15.23
N PHE A 592 10.35 32.83 -14.62
CA PHE A 592 9.91 32.45 -13.29
C PHE A 592 10.92 32.96 -12.22
N PRO A 593 10.50 33.76 -11.22
CA PRO A 593 11.42 34.45 -10.30
C PRO A 593 11.96 33.59 -9.15
N PHE A 594 11.68 32.27 -9.14
CA PHE A 594 11.97 31.39 -8.01
C PHE A 594 12.82 30.20 -8.45
N HIS A 595 14.04 30.14 -7.94
CA HIS A 595 15.01 29.09 -8.25
C HIS A 595 15.14 28.15 -7.05
N PRO A 596 14.40 27.02 -7.03
CA PRO A 596 14.44 26.11 -5.90
C PRO A 596 15.84 25.53 -5.73
N LYS A 597 16.25 25.42 -4.47
CA LYS A 597 17.53 24.82 -4.11
C LYS A 597 17.40 23.37 -3.65
N GLN A 598 16.17 22.96 -3.35
CA GLN A 598 15.86 21.63 -2.88
C GLN A 598 14.52 21.18 -3.44
N VAL A 599 14.40 19.88 -3.72
CA VAL A 599 13.15 19.18 -4.00
C VAL A 599 13.01 18.09 -2.94
N VAL A 600 11.88 18.03 -2.24
CA VAL A 600 11.68 17.12 -1.10
C VAL A 600 10.35 16.37 -1.21
N VAL A 601 10.39 15.07 -0.95
CA VAL A 601 9.22 14.20 -0.81
C VAL A 601 8.82 14.13 0.67
N ARG A 602 7.55 14.42 0.96
CA ARG A 602 7.00 14.39 2.32
C ARG A 602 6.22 13.12 2.61
N ASP A 603 6.09 12.82 3.89
CA ASP A 603 5.28 11.70 4.40
C ASP A 603 3.78 11.81 4.08
N SER A 604 3.31 13.01 3.70
CA SER A 604 1.96 13.25 3.18
C SER A 604 1.77 12.82 1.72
N GLY A 605 2.84 12.48 1.01
CA GLY A 605 2.84 12.33 -0.45
C GLY A 605 3.01 13.64 -1.21
N ASP A 606 3.24 14.74 -0.49
CA ASP A 606 3.53 16.03 -1.11
C ASP A 606 4.96 16.07 -1.66
N LEU A 607 5.12 16.67 -2.83
CA LEU A 607 6.41 17.07 -3.39
C LEU A 607 6.57 18.58 -3.23
N GLU A 608 7.62 18.99 -2.52
CA GLU A 608 7.91 20.39 -2.25
C GLU A 608 9.19 20.85 -2.95
N MET A 609 9.15 22.07 -3.47
CA MET A 609 10.35 22.78 -3.91
C MET A 609 10.68 23.88 -2.91
N LEU A 610 11.90 23.91 -2.39
CA LEU A 610 12.31 24.81 -1.31
C LEU A 610 13.51 25.66 -1.72
N ASP A 611 13.63 26.82 -1.08
CA ASP A 611 14.79 27.70 -1.28
C ASP A 611 16.03 27.25 -0.48
N ALA A 612 17.08 28.09 -0.47
CA ALA A 612 18.31 27.83 0.27
C ALA A 612 18.13 27.79 1.80
N HIS A 613 17.05 28.38 2.31
CA HIS A 613 16.72 28.47 3.73
C HIS A 613 15.73 27.38 4.17
N GLY A 614 15.25 26.56 3.23
CA GLY A 614 14.27 25.50 3.49
C GLY A 614 12.83 26.02 3.54
N GLU A 615 12.57 27.20 2.98
CA GLU A 615 11.21 27.74 2.85
C GLU A 615 10.52 27.14 1.62
N VAL A 616 9.27 26.70 1.80
CA VAL A 616 8.49 26.06 0.73
C VAL A 616 8.10 27.10 -0.31
N MET A 617 8.71 26.99 -1.49
CA MET A 617 8.42 27.84 -2.64
C MET A 617 7.22 27.31 -3.43
N TRP A 618 7.10 25.98 -3.52
CA TRP A 618 6.03 25.29 -4.23
C TRP A 618 5.73 23.93 -3.60
N ARG A 619 4.48 23.48 -3.73
CA ARG A 619 4.01 22.15 -3.35
C ARG A 619 2.98 21.66 -4.38
N ASN A 620 2.97 20.37 -4.71
CA ASN A 620 1.89 19.78 -5.52
C ASN A 620 0.52 19.91 -4.81
N GLY A 621 -0.56 20.17 -5.56
CA GLY A 621 -1.93 20.18 -5.05
C GLY A 621 -2.41 21.41 -4.26
N HIS A 622 -1.54 22.36 -3.87
CA HIS A 622 -1.94 23.62 -3.22
C HIS A 622 -1.56 24.86 -4.05
N LYS A 623 -2.56 25.60 -4.56
CA LYS A 623 -2.41 27.04 -4.80
C LYS A 623 -2.26 27.72 -3.43
N ARG A 624 -1.15 28.45 -3.21
CA ARG A 624 -0.62 28.97 -1.92
C ARG A 624 -1.66 29.61 -0.98
N ASP A 625 -1.56 29.31 0.32
CA ASP A 625 -2.16 30.06 1.42
C ASP A 625 -1.19 31.17 1.92
N HIS A 626 -1.39 32.40 1.43
CA HIS A 626 -0.40 33.51 1.50
C HIS A 626 -0.33 34.26 2.84
N ALA A 627 -1.04 33.83 3.88
CA ALA A 627 -1.16 34.63 5.11
C ALA A 627 0.02 34.49 6.09
N LYS A 628 0.83 33.41 6.01
CA LYS A 628 1.76 33.05 7.10
C LYS A 628 3.23 33.51 6.93
N PHE A 629 3.65 34.02 5.78
CA PHE A 629 5.08 34.32 5.53
C PHE A 629 5.45 35.81 5.40
N THR A 630 4.53 36.74 5.68
CA THR A 630 4.81 38.20 5.60
C THR A 630 5.61 38.80 6.76
N LYS A 631 6.33 38.00 7.56
CA LYS A 631 7.07 38.49 8.73
C LYS A 631 8.56 38.14 8.76
N SER A 632 9.26 38.15 7.64
CA SER A 632 10.66 38.54 7.69
C SER A 632 11.14 39.06 6.33
N SER A 633 11.93 40.13 6.36
CA SER A 633 12.69 40.65 5.21
C SER A 633 11.91 41.33 4.07
N ASN A 634 11.29 42.50 4.31
CA ASN A 634 11.23 43.55 3.27
C ASN A 634 10.92 44.98 3.77
N GLN A 635 11.33 45.32 5.01
CA GLN A 635 11.59 46.72 5.35
C GLN A 635 13.01 47.10 4.93
N ARG A 636 13.23 47.33 3.62
CA ARG A 636 14.30 48.18 3.05
C ARG A 636 14.43 47.84 1.57
N GLN A 637 13.67 48.54 0.72
CA GLN A 637 13.97 48.91 -0.68
C GLN A 637 12.70 48.82 -1.53
N ALA A 638 11.90 49.89 -1.54
CA ALA A 638 11.09 50.32 -2.70
C ALA A 638 10.31 51.60 -2.34
N LYS A 639 11.02 52.66 -1.93
CA LYS A 639 10.50 54.04 -1.97
C LYS A 639 10.89 54.67 -3.31
N THR A 640 10.31 54.17 -4.41
CA THR A 640 10.31 54.74 -5.78
C THR A 640 9.79 53.60 -6.65
N SER A 641 8.54 53.57 -7.12
CA SER A 641 8.00 54.46 -8.14
C SER A 641 6.49 54.22 -8.30
N LEU A 642 5.66 55.07 -7.69
CA LEU A 642 4.25 55.22 -8.01
C LEU A 642 4.12 56.28 -9.11
N LYS A 643 3.68 55.90 -10.32
CA LYS A 643 2.86 56.71 -11.27
C LYS A 643 2.69 56.04 -12.64
N ARG A 644 1.62 55.26 -12.80
CA ARG A 644 0.64 55.38 -13.93
C ARG A 644 -0.38 54.24 -13.84
N ALA A 645 -1.55 54.52 -13.27
CA ALA A 645 -2.76 53.74 -13.51
C ALA A 645 -3.51 54.39 -14.69
N ALA A 646 -3.70 53.65 -15.78
CA ALA A 646 -4.61 54.01 -16.85
C ALA A 646 -5.95 53.30 -16.63
N ARG A 647 -7.05 54.06 -16.69
CA ARG A 647 -8.44 53.61 -16.50
C ARG A 647 -8.86 52.61 -17.60
N ARG A 648 -9.48 51.49 -17.20
CA ARG A 648 -10.31 50.62 -18.06
C ARG A 648 -11.46 51.43 -18.72
N PRO A 649 -11.78 51.23 -20.00
CA PRO A 649 -13.04 51.71 -20.58
C PRO A 649 -14.23 50.89 -20.05
N ALA A 650 -15.42 51.50 -20.02
CA ALA A 650 -16.66 50.86 -19.61
C ALA A 650 -17.28 50.05 -20.77
N VAL A 651 -17.79 48.85 -20.45
CA VAL A 651 -18.50 47.92 -21.35
C VAL A 651 -19.79 48.58 -21.90
N PRO A 652 -20.17 48.37 -23.18
CA PRO A 652 -21.45 48.82 -23.73
C PRO A 652 -22.63 48.10 -23.03
N ALA A 653 -23.67 48.85 -22.66
CA ALA A 653 -24.85 48.30 -22.03
C ALA A 653 -25.68 47.46 -23.04
N GLY A 654 -25.70 46.12 -22.88
CA GLY A 654 -26.63 45.23 -23.59
C GLY A 654 -26.13 43.84 -23.99
N ALA A 655 -24.85 43.48 -23.78
CA ALA A 655 -24.36 42.14 -24.08
C ALA A 655 -24.90 41.08 -23.09
N PRO A 656 -25.30 39.88 -23.55
CA PRO A 656 -25.69 38.80 -22.66
C PRO A 656 -24.49 38.37 -21.81
N GLN A 657 -24.73 38.11 -20.53
CA GLN A 657 -23.71 37.61 -19.61
C GLN A 657 -23.61 36.09 -19.75
N LEU A 658 -22.39 35.55 -19.77
CA LEU A 658 -22.18 34.11 -19.78
C LEU A 658 -22.80 33.47 -18.51
N PRO A 659 -23.54 32.36 -18.64
CA PRO A 659 -24.09 31.66 -17.49
C PRO A 659 -22.97 31.05 -16.64
N ASP A 660 -23.20 30.92 -15.34
CA ASP A 660 -22.33 30.16 -14.45
C ASP A 660 -22.56 28.67 -14.69
N THR A 661 -21.52 27.97 -15.16
CA THR A 661 -21.59 26.57 -15.58
C THR A 661 -20.75 25.68 -14.68
N PRO A 662 -21.20 24.46 -14.35
CA PRO A 662 -20.41 23.54 -13.51
C PRO A 662 -19.14 23.06 -14.23
N ASP A 663 -19.18 22.93 -15.56
CA ASP A 663 -18.10 22.42 -16.40
C ASP A 663 -17.77 23.41 -17.53
N VAL A 664 -16.73 23.14 -18.34
CA VAL A 664 -16.24 24.07 -19.36
C VAL A 664 -17.37 24.43 -20.35
N PRO A 665 -17.68 25.73 -20.53
CA PRO A 665 -18.80 26.14 -21.35
C PRO A 665 -18.52 25.98 -22.85
N VAL A 666 -19.43 25.28 -23.54
CA VAL A 666 -19.50 25.21 -25.01
C VAL A 666 -20.59 26.16 -25.49
N ILE A 667 -20.20 27.34 -25.98
CA ILE A 667 -21.11 28.40 -26.40
C ILE A 667 -21.42 28.27 -27.89
N ARG A 668 -22.70 28.08 -28.21
CA ARG A 668 -23.18 28.14 -29.58
C ARG A 668 -23.43 29.60 -29.99
N THR A 669 -22.75 30.07 -31.03
CA THR A 669 -22.97 31.40 -31.61
C THR A 669 -23.57 31.34 -33.02
N ASP A 670 -23.51 30.18 -33.70
CA ASP A 670 -24.20 29.96 -34.97
C ASP A 670 -25.35 28.93 -34.84
N PHE A 671 -26.54 29.36 -35.25
CA PHE A 671 -27.80 28.61 -35.16
C PHE A 671 -28.37 28.20 -36.54
N SER A 672 -27.58 28.34 -37.61
CA SER A 672 -28.03 28.12 -38.99
C SER A 672 -28.29 26.65 -39.33
N ASP A 673 -27.59 25.72 -38.68
CA ASP A 673 -27.75 24.27 -38.90
C ASP A 673 -27.82 23.50 -37.57
N GLN A 674 -29.00 22.97 -37.26
CA GLN A 674 -29.23 22.15 -36.07
C GLN A 674 -28.56 20.77 -36.18
N THR A 675 -28.45 20.21 -37.39
CA THR A 675 -27.88 18.87 -37.58
C THR A 675 -26.38 18.90 -37.35
N ALA A 676 -25.70 19.95 -37.83
CA ALA A 676 -24.28 20.17 -37.54
C ALA A 676 -24.03 20.33 -36.03
N TRP A 677 -24.89 21.07 -35.31
CA TRP A 677 -24.80 21.20 -33.86
C TRP A 677 -24.92 19.86 -33.12
N GLU A 678 -25.86 19.00 -33.50
CA GLU A 678 -25.97 17.65 -32.89
C GLU A 678 -24.73 16.79 -33.18
N ARG A 679 -24.09 16.92 -34.34
CA ARG A 679 -22.83 16.22 -34.65
C ARG A 679 -21.66 16.72 -33.80
N VAL A 680 -21.56 18.03 -33.59
CA VAL A 680 -20.54 18.62 -32.71
C VAL A 680 -20.68 18.07 -31.29
N LYS A 681 -21.90 18.06 -30.73
CA LYS A 681 -22.15 17.47 -29.40
C LYS A 681 -21.76 16.00 -29.35
N ALA A 682 -22.17 15.21 -30.35
CA ALA A 682 -21.82 13.79 -30.41
C ALA A 682 -20.31 13.55 -30.47
N GLY A 683 -19.56 14.39 -31.20
CA GLY A 683 -18.12 14.27 -31.30
C GLY A 683 -17.38 14.70 -30.02
N ILE A 684 -17.84 15.76 -29.34
CA ILE A 684 -17.27 16.16 -28.03
C ILE A 684 -17.56 15.10 -26.97
N SER A 685 -18.76 14.50 -26.99
CA SER A 685 -19.17 13.43 -26.07
C SER A 685 -18.63 12.04 -26.46
N TRP A 686 -17.67 11.97 -27.38
CA TRP A 686 -16.98 10.71 -27.65
C TRP A 686 -16.13 10.30 -26.45
N VAL A 687 -16.24 9.03 -26.10
CA VAL A 687 -15.51 8.41 -24.98
C VAL A 687 -14.33 7.66 -25.54
N THR A 688 -13.13 7.94 -25.01
CA THR A 688 -11.90 7.24 -25.38
C THR A 688 -11.97 5.74 -25.02
N PRO A 689 -11.13 4.87 -25.62
CA PRO A 689 -11.02 3.46 -25.22
C PRO A 689 -10.75 3.22 -23.73
N ASP A 690 -10.10 4.19 -23.06
CA ASP A 690 -9.81 4.15 -21.63
C ASP A 690 -10.91 4.83 -20.78
N GLU A 691 -12.12 4.94 -21.31
CA GLU A 691 -13.34 5.44 -20.64
C GLU A 691 -13.31 6.93 -20.23
N PHE A 692 -12.39 7.74 -20.75
CA PHE A 692 -12.39 9.20 -20.53
C PHE A 692 -13.35 9.97 -21.46
N GLU A 693 -14.00 11.00 -20.91
CA GLU A 693 -14.89 11.94 -21.62
C GLU A 693 -14.54 13.41 -21.31
N ALA A 694 -15.05 14.36 -22.11
CA ALA A 694 -14.88 15.79 -21.90
C ALA A 694 -15.88 16.32 -20.86
N ASN A 695 -15.42 17.09 -19.88
CA ASN A 695 -16.30 17.73 -18.90
C ASN A 695 -16.77 19.09 -19.45
N VAL A 696 -17.93 19.10 -20.11
CA VAL A 696 -18.45 20.31 -20.77
C VAL A 696 -19.92 20.59 -20.45
N THR A 697 -20.27 21.87 -20.39
CA THR A 697 -21.66 22.33 -20.31
C THR A 697 -22.06 23.06 -21.60
N TYR A 698 -23.08 22.55 -22.30
CA TYR A 698 -23.57 23.15 -23.54
C TYR A 698 -24.49 24.35 -23.28
N VAL A 699 -24.18 25.49 -23.90
CA VAL A 699 -24.98 26.73 -23.82
C VAL A 699 -25.61 27.00 -25.20
N ASP A 700 -26.87 26.60 -25.35
CA ASP A 700 -27.68 26.70 -26.57
C ASP A 700 -28.75 27.80 -26.43
N ASP A 701 -28.31 29.03 -26.13
CA ASP A 701 -29.20 30.20 -25.96
C ASP A 701 -29.04 31.17 -27.15
N PRO A 702 -30.11 31.43 -27.94
CA PRO A 702 -30.09 32.37 -29.06
C PRO A 702 -29.63 33.79 -28.71
N ALA A 703 -29.59 34.17 -27.43
CA ALA A 703 -29.02 35.44 -26.99
C ALA A 703 -27.54 35.59 -27.39
N PHE A 704 -26.79 34.49 -27.52
CA PHE A 704 -25.37 34.48 -27.94
C PHE A 704 -25.18 34.42 -29.46
N ALA A 705 -26.26 34.44 -30.25
CA ALA A 705 -26.19 34.33 -31.70
C ALA A 705 -25.37 35.47 -32.32
N GLY A 706 -24.37 35.12 -33.14
CA GLY A 706 -23.52 36.06 -33.87
C GLY A 706 -22.45 36.78 -33.04
N LEU A 707 -22.26 36.42 -31.77
CA LEU A 707 -21.20 37.01 -30.93
C LEU A 707 -19.82 36.50 -31.35
N THR A 708 -18.85 37.41 -31.36
CA THR A 708 -17.43 37.08 -31.60
C THR A 708 -16.73 36.67 -30.31
N VAL A 709 -15.55 36.06 -30.41
CA VAL A 709 -14.70 35.78 -29.23
C VAL A 709 -14.42 37.03 -28.42
N THR A 710 -14.24 38.18 -29.07
CA THR A 710 -14.01 39.45 -28.37
C THR A 710 -15.23 39.84 -27.53
N ASP A 711 -16.43 39.73 -28.10
CA ASP A 711 -17.69 40.01 -27.39
C ASP A 711 -17.88 39.07 -26.20
N LEU A 712 -17.55 37.79 -26.36
CA LEU A 712 -17.63 36.78 -25.31
C LEU A 712 -16.60 37.05 -24.19
N LEU A 713 -15.37 37.46 -24.51
CA LEU A 713 -14.37 37.84 -23.51
C LEU A 713 -14.73 39.14 -22.76
N GLU A 714 -15.40 40.08 -23.43
CA GLU A 714 -15.91 41.32 -22.82
C GLU A 714 -17.13 41.08 -21.93
N SER A 715 -17.89 40.00 -22.16
CA SER A 715 -19.02 39.60 -21.30
C SER A 715 -18.61 39.15 -19.89
N GLY A 716 -17.30 39.01 -19.65
CA GLY A 716 -16.70 38.75 -18.34
C GLY A 716 -16.89 37.31 -17.85
N PRO A 717 -16.44 36.28 -18.61
CA PRO A 717 -16.41 34.91 -18.10
C PRO A 717 -15.65 34.87 -16.78
N ASP A 718 -16.15 34.11 -15.81
CA ASP A 718 -15.46 33.93 -14.53
C ASP A 718 -14.19 33.10 -14.74
N ARG A 719 -13.06 33.80 -14.86
CA ARG A 719 -11.74 33.21 -15.03
C ARG A 719 -11.27 32.47 -13.76
N ALA A 720 -11.97 32.64 -12.64
CA ALA A 720 -11.74 31.84 -11.44
C ALA A 720 -12.36 30.43 -11.58
N THR A 721 -13.37 30.27 -12.44
CA THR A 721 -14.14 29.03 -12.60
C THR A 721 -13.63 28.19 -13.77
N HIS A 722 -13.31 28.81 -14.91
CA HIS A 722 -12.88 28.08 -16.11
C HIS A 722 -11.58 28.63 -16.69
N ALA A 723 -10.70 27.72 -17.12
CA ALA A 723 -9.49 28.06 -17.87
C ALA A 723 -9.77 28.25 -19.37
N LEU A 724 -10.85 27.64 -19.88
CA LEU A 724 -11.18 27.59 -21.30
C LEU A 724 -12.61 28.04 -21.58
N LEU A 725 -12.82 28.45 -22.83
CA LEU A 725 -14.11 28.68 -23.45
C LEU A 725 -14.13 28.00 -24.82
N LEU A 726 -15.12 27.16 -25.08
CA LEU A 726 -15.29 26.49 -26.36
C LEU A 726 -16.39 27.20 -27.16
N VAL A 727 -16.08 27.63 -28.38
CA VAL A 727 -17.01 28.41 -29.21
C VAL A 727 -17.36 27.66 -30.48
N VAL A 728 -18.66 27.47 -30.69
CA VAL A 728 -19.25 26.85 -31.88
C VAL A 728 -19.84 27.95 -32.76
N ASP A 729 -18.98 28.44 -33.64
CA ASP A 729 -19.22 29.55 -34.55
C ASP A 729 -19.58 29.10 -35.98
N GLU A 730 -19.79 30.07 -36.89
CA GLU A 730 -20.11 29.83 -38.30
C GLU A 730 -19.11 28.88 -38.98
N THR A 731 -17.82 29.03 -38.67
CA THR A 731 -16.77 28.15 -39.23
C THR A 731 -16.93 26.72 -38.72
N THR A 732 -17.24 26.54 -37.44
CA THR A 732 -17.49 25.22 -36.84
C THR A 732 -18.72 24.55 -37.49
N ILE A 733 -19.79 25.30 -37.69
CA ILE A 733 -21.05 24.76 -38.23
C ILE A 733 -20.93 24.38 -39.71
N HIS A 734 -20.24 25.18 -40.53
CA HIS A 734 -20.20 24.98 -41.99
C HIS A 734 -19.00 24.20 -42.53
N SER A 735 -17.97 23.98 -41.72
CA SER A 735 -16.82 23.16 -42.13
C SER A 735 -17.13 21.67 -42.02
N LEU A 736 -16.55 20.87 -42.90
CA LEU A 736 -16.76 19.41 -42.94
C LEU A 736 -16.35 18.72 -41.64
N ASP A 737 -15.22 19.13 -41.06
CA ASP A 737 -14.63 18.51 -39.87
C ASP A 737 -15.11 19.15 -38.56
N HIS A 738 -16.03 20.11 -38.64
CA HIS A 738 -16.60 20.87 -37.52
C HIS A 738 -15.59 21.39 -36.47
N PRO A 739 -14.54 22.13 -36.87
CA PRO A 739 -13.45 22.51 -35.99
C PRO A 739 -13.87 23.61 -35.00
N ILE A 740 -14.02 23.22 -33.74
CA ILE A 740 -14.42 24.05 -32.61
C ILE A 740 -13.30 25.03 -32.30
N LEU A 741 -13.66 26.27 -31.99
CA LEU A 741 -12.70 27.28 -31.57
C LEU A 741 -12.46 27.15 -30.07
N VAL A 742 -11.25 26.73 -29.70
CA VAL A 742 -10.79 26.66 -28.31
C VAL A 742 -10.21 28.02 -27.95
N VAL A 743 -10.68 28.63 -26.87
CA VAL A 743 -10.25 29.97 -26.43
C VAL A 743 -9.71 29.90 -25.01
N ASP A 744 -8.48 30.37 -24.83
CA ASP A 744 -7.84 30.56 -23.54
C ASP A 744 -8.44 31.80 -22.84
N LEU A 745 -8.96 31.61 -21.63
CA LEU A 745 -9.47 32.72 -20.81
C LEU A 745 -8.36 33.48 -20.08
N GLY A 746 -7.12 33.04 -20.20
CA GLY A 746 -5.95 33.61 -19.55
C GLY A 746 -6.02 33.50 -18.04
N SER A 747 -5.15 34.23 -17.35
CA SER A 747 -5.16 34.30 -15.88
C SER A 747 -5.22 35.74 -15.41
N GLU A 748 -5.94 35.98 -14.32
CA GLU A 748 -5.93 37.32 -13.72
C GLU A 748 -4.53 37.67 -13.20
N PRO A 749 -4.12 38.95 -13.31
CA PRO A 749 -2.92 39.43 -12.65
C PRO A 749 -3.04 39.14 -11.16
N ASP A 750 -2.01 38.55 -10.57
CA ASP A 750 -1.95 38.34 -9.13
C ASP A 750 -1.04 39.42 -8.51
N PRO A 751 -1.63 40.55 -8.05
CA PRO A 751 -0.86 41.61 -7.42
C PRO A 751 -0.20 41.17 -6.10
N ALA A 752 -0.53 39.99 -5.55
CA ALA A 752 0.12 39.43 -4.37
C ALA A 752 1.42 38.67 -4.68
N ASN A 753 1.62 38.20 -5.92
CA ASN A 753 2.81 37.44 -6.36
C ASN A 753 3.65 38.15 -7.43
N ASP A 754 3.35 39.41 -7.77
CA ASP A 754 3.97 40.15 -8.89
C ASP A 754 3.81 39.43 -10.26
N TRP A 755 2.86 38.50 -10.35
CA TRP A 755 2.52 37.80 -11.59
C TRP A 755 1.58 38.68 -12.42
N PRO A 756 1.96 39.05 -13.65
CA PRO A 756 1.16 39.98 -14.46
C PRO A 756 -0.14 39.37 -15.00
N GLY A 757 -0.38 38.07 -14.80
CA GLY A 757 -1.46 37.34 -15.45
C GLY A 757 -1.12 37.03 -16.91
N GLU A 758 -1.90 36.15 -17.51
CA GLU A 758 -1.83 35.86 -18.94
C GLU A 758 -3.00 36.52 -19.68
N PRO A 759 -2.76 37.15 -20.85
CA PRO A 759 -3.83 37.79 -21.60
C PRO A 759 -4.79 36.73 -22.17
N ALA A 760 -6.07 36.90 -21.89
CA ALA A 760 -7.13 36.10 -22.48
C ALA A 760 -7.22 36.30 -24.00
N GLY A 761 -7.71 35.28 -24.70
CA GLY A 761 -8.07 35.34 -26.11
C GLY A 761 -7.05 34.73 -27.07
N ARG A 762 -6.05 34.00 -26.57
CA ARG A 762 -5.33 33.04 -27.42
C ARG A 762 -6.33 31.98 -27.87
N SER A 763 -6.26 31.55 -29.12
CA SER A 763 -7.19 30.55 -29.65
C SER A 763 -6.58 29.71 -30.75
N PHE A 764 -6.96 28.44 -30.83
CA PHE A 764 -6.72 27.56 -31.97
C PHE A 764 -8.00 26.75 -32.25
N ARG A 765 -8.04 26.05 -33.40
CA ARG A 765 -9.19 25.22 -33.76
C ARG A 765 -8.89 23.74 -33.57
N ALA A 766 -9.88 22.98 -33.13
CA ALA A 766 -9.74 21.55 -32.88
C ALA A 766 -11.01 20.81 -33.29
N VAL A 767 -10.87 19.61 -33.86
CA VAL A 767 -12.04 18.79 -34.22
C VAL A 767 -12.73 18.24 -32.96
N PRO A 768 -14.05 17.97 -33.00
CA PRO A 768 -14.84 17.63 -31.81
C PRO A 768 -14.26 16.50 -30.96
N HIS A 769 -13.76 15.43 -31.58
CA HIS A 769 -13.25 14.25 -30.88
C HIS A 769 -11.91 14.48 -30.13
N THR A 770 -11.24 15.60 -30.36
CA THR A 770 -9.99 15.96 -29.65
C THR A 770 -10.24 16.82 -28.42
N ILE A 771 -11.48 17.31 -28.23
CA ILE A 771 -11.81 18.23 -27.14
C ILE A 771 -11.63 17.59 -25.77
N GLN A 772 -11.93 16.29 -25.62
CA GLN A 772 -11.72 15.57 -24.36
C GLN A 772 -10.26 15.65 -23.89
N GLU A 773 -9.30 15.46 -24.80
CA GLU A 773 -7.88 15.53 -24.48
C GLU A 773 -7.46 16.96 -24.12
N ILE A 774 -7.90 17.93 -24.92
CA ILE A 774 -7.56 19.36 -24.72
C ILE A 774 -8.12 19.88 -23.40
N GLU A 775 -9.42 19.64 -23.16
CA GLU A 775 -10.14 20.12 -21.98
C GLU A 775 -9.55 19.52 -20.71
N ASN A 776 -9.49 18.18 -20.62
CA ASN A 776 -9.00 17.53 -19.41
C ASN A 776 -7.56 17.96 -19.07
N ASN A 777 -6.68 18.06 -20.07
CA ASN A 777 -5.28 18.41 -19.82
C ASN A 777 -5.08 19.88 -19.45
N LEU A 778 -5.76 20.82 -20.13
CA LEU A 778 -5.62 22.25 -19.84
C LEU A 778 -6.34 22.63 -18.54
N THR A 779 -7.51 22.06 -18.25
CA THR A 779 -8.28 22.32 -17.02
C THR A 779 -7.50 21.93 -15.77
N ILE A 780 -6.81 20.80 -15.79
CA ILE A 780 -5.98 20.35 -14.64
C ILE A 780 -4.52 20.81 -14.73
N SER A 781 -4.17 21.57 -15.77
CA SER A 781 -2.80 22.05 -16.04
C SER A 781 -1.77 20.91 -16.17
N ASN A 782 -2.17 19.80 -16.77
CA ASN A 782 -1.30 18.66 -17.07
C ASN A 782 -0.41 18.92 -18.31
N MET A 783 -0.92 19.68 -19.28
CA MET A 783 -0.19 20.14 -20.47
C MET A 783 -0.42 21.64 -20.65
N ASP A 784 0.49 22.32 -21.33
CA ASP A 784 0.37 23.75 -21.59
C ASP A 784 -0.42 24.06 -22.86
N TRP A 785 -0.81 25.33 -23.00
CA TRP A 785 -1.58 25.80 -24.14
C TRP A 785 -0.82 25.61 -25.46
N GLU A 786 0.48 25.89 -25.44
CA GLU A 786 1.37 25.81 -26.59
C GLU A 786 1.49 24.39 -27.16
N GLU A 787 1.49 23.34 -26.33
CA GLU A 787 1.52 21.94 -26.79
C GLU A 787 0.32 21.56 -27.68
N PHE A 788 -0.84 22.18 -27.46
CA PHE A 788 -2.01 21.98 -28.32
C PHE A 788 -2.04 22.95 -29.50
N ALA A 789 -1.71 24.23 -29.25
CA ALA A 789 -1.75 25.28 -30.25
C ALA A 789 -0.67 25.12 -31.35
N ASP A 790 0.50 24.59 -31.00
CA ASP A 790 1.59 24.32 -31.96
C ASP A 790 1.40 22.97 -32.69
N GLY A 791 0.57 22.07 -32.13
CA GLY A 791 0.24 20.76 -32.70
C GLY A 791 -0.96 20.78 -33.66
N VAL A 792 -1.22 21.91 -34.32
CA VAL A 792 -2.25 22.03 -35.36
C VAL A 792 -1.70 21.64 -36.73
N ASP A 793 -2.57 21.18 -37.63
CA ASP A 793 -2.21 20.94 -39.04
C ASP A 793 -1.88 22.27 -39.76
N ASP A 794 -1.38 22.19 -41.00
CA ASP A 794 -1.03 23.36 -41.84
C ASP A 794 -2.19 24.38 -42.02
N ASP A 795 -3.44 23.95 -41.83
CA ASP A 795 -4.63 24.81 -41.90
C ASP A 795 -5.06 25.41 -40.53
N GLY A 796 -4.27 25.18 -39.49
CA GLY A 796 -4.51 25.70 -38.14
C GLY A 796 -5.55 24.93 -37.34
N VAL A 797 -5.95 23.73 -37.81
CA VAL A 797 -6.89 22.84 -37.12
C VAL A 797 -6.16 21.63 -36.56
N ARG A 798 -6.38 21.34 -35.28
CA ARG A 798 -5.92 20.12 -34.64
C ARG A 798 -6.87 18.97 -34.94
N ARG A 799 -6.34 17.89 -35.55
CA ARG A 799 -7.08 16.67 -35.91
C ARG A 799 -6.61 15.40 -35.21
N GLU A 800 -5.39 15.40 -34.69
CA GLU A 800 -4.79 14.21 -34.07
C GLU A 800 -4.96 14.22 -32.55
N HIS A 801 -5.38 13.07 -32.02
CA HIS A 801 -5.32 12.75 -30.60
C HIS A 801 -3.92 12.20 -30.28
N MET A 802 -3.27 12.68 -29.21
CA MET A 802 -1.86 12.30 -28.95
C MET A 802 -1.66 10.82 -28.63
N LEU A 803 -2.68 10.14 -28.10
CA LEU A 803 -2.65 8.72 -27.74
C LEU A 803 -3.19 7.80 -28.82
N TYR A 804 -4.28 8.20 -29.48
CA TYR A 804 -5.04 7.31 -30.37
C TYR A 804 -4.96 7.70 -31.85
N GLY A 805 -4.21 8.75 -32.21
CA GLY A 805 -4.13 9.23 -33.58
C GLY A 805 -5.46 9.83 -34.06
N ARG A 806 -5.82 9.63 -35.33
CA ARG A 806 -7.09 10.11 -35.87
C ARG A 806 -8.20 9.12 -35.50
N VAL A 807 -9.30 9.62 -34.94
CA VAL A 807 -10.40 8.77 -34.45
C VAL A 807 -11.04 7.97 -35.60
N GLU A 808 -11.01 8.50 -36.82
CA GLU A 808 -11.47 7.81 -38.02
C GLU A 808 -10.63 6.56 -38.35
N ASP A 809 -9.35 6.55 -37.96
CA ASP A 809 -8.40 5.46 -38.19
C ASP A 809 -8.53 4.33 -37.15
N LEU A 810 -9.21 4.58 -36.02
CA LEU A 810 -9.43 3.58 -34.95
C LEU A 810 -10.38 2.44 -35.35
N THR A 811 -11.09 2.56 -36.48
CA THR A 811 -12.16 1.62 -36.86
C THR A 811 -11.75 0.48 -37.79
N VAL A 812 -10.45 0.17 -37.97
CA VAL A 812 -10.05 -0.89 -38.91
C VAL A 812 -9.47 -2.17 -38.27
N ASP A 813 -8.90 -2.15 -37.06
CA ASP A 813 -8.08 -3.31 -36.62
C ASP A 813 -8.33 -3.89 -35.20
N GLN A 814 -9.44 -3.58 -34.52
CA GLN A 814 -9.71 -4.17 -33.19
C GLN A 814 -10.97 -5.04 -33.08
N ALA A 815 -11.37 -5.67 -34.18
CA ALA A 815 -12.35 -6.76 -34.17
C ALA A 815 -11.70 -8.06 -34.65
N THR A 816 -10.59 -8.49 -34.03
CA THR A 816 -10.14 -9.88 -33.93
C THR A 816 -8.85 -9.96 -33.11
N GLU A 817 -8.97 -10.24 -31.80
CA GLU A 817 -8.32 -11.36 -31.09
C GLU A 817 -8.79 -11.41 -29.63
#